data_AF-A0A8H7PRK3-F1
#
_entry.id   AF-A0A8H7PRK3-F1
#
_cell.length_a   1.000
_cell.length_b   1.000
_cell.length_c   1.000
_cell.angle_alpha   90.00
_cell.angle_beta   90.00
_cell.angle_gamma   90.00
#
_symmetry.space_group_name_H-M   'P 1'
#
loop_
_entity.id
_entity.type
_entity.pdbx_description
1 polymer ?
#
loop_
_entity_poly.entity_id
_entity_poly.type
_entity_poly.pdbx_seq_one_letter_code
_entity_poly.pdbx_strand_id
1 'polypeptide(L)'
;MKLLILLAILVEVFPIFALKTIVDVLQGDSRFKTLVGHVKRTGLDTRLDELSKGTLFAPTNDAFDGKKDTISRDELLYHLTGAEWHAKELFNGQILESMYVREDYLGEQGQRLVVKSNGKKSDTYINDAKVVDADIKAGNGVIHAIDGVLKPPIEALGSVDDLKDFNEIIKKAGETDLLNRPHPFTVFAPKGEILGEFSDIEKCYLLSHEGQQDLASIIERHIHDGAIYFMELIDRNESLSSLQGERIGVEAKDKDTLYVDGNKVTEKDFLAANGVIHEIDQVIVPKALKFNLRKTLIGMNATKFVKLLEEAGLDKYLEDDSKSYTILAPLNEALDLDEVPRKYLNAWLSYHIVEGQWNPENLTDGQLLKTESKSDKLNGKKQRVKVQVEDSAVIKGHKSINFGRSGVAQDPITSGKHVIYLLSRSLQLPQDMIYSLPIDLDLSTLVATIYATDSQDLINEAQGITLFAPSNAAFERLGLVTKYLLLPEEESQKKLQTLISFHATKSVFYTGRMRTGAISSQTLAGADITVNKTDDGDVFVRGIGAKDGADRGVVAKVFQADNLVANGVMHKIDRVEIPHNIEISAKNILRGIESSTFIAIMQHANLSDIIESDKKYTLLVPNDRAFARINISALLRDQERLDRVARLHVLTEPIQNGNPDTLFGDDADYPTLLSGDDRIRIKEESDNNYAVEVKGAWGGDGSSARVLGYGRTTDGGGVIQVDTVLVPKNDESFTPSQGLRWWQILLIVIGSIIGLMLLVVLIFYGWKWWQNRREGYIALGDNH
;
A
#
# COMPACT_ATOMS: atom_id res chain seq x y z
N MET A 1 -37.85 -113.20 -46.31
CA MET A 1 -36.88 -112.51 -45.43
C MET A 1 -35.86 -111.82 -46.34
N LYS A 2 -36.34 -110.82 -47.10
CA LYS A 2 -36.24 -109.37 -46.85
C LYS A 2 -34.79 -108.84 -46.91
N LEU A 3 -34.57 -108.07 -47.98
CA LEU A 3 -33.61 -106.98 -48.17
C LEU A 3 -32.12 -107.36 -48.23
N LEU A 4 -31.69 -107.75 -49.42
CA LEU A 4 -30.39 -107.37 -49.97
C LEU A 4 -30.57 -107.27 -51.49
N ILE A 5 -29.96 -106.25 -52.09
CA ILE A 5 -29.90 -105.91 -53.52
C ILE A 5 -31.07 -105.03 -54.05
N LEU A 6 -30.90 -103.70 -53.93
CA LEU A 6 -30.85 -102.72 -55.04
C LEU A 6 -31.00 -101.29 -54.49
N LEU A 7 -29.91 -100.51 -54.44
CA LEU A 7 -29.92 -99.05 -54.64
C LEU A 7 -28.46 -98.63 -54.91
N ALA A 8 -28.09 -98.53 -56.18
CA ALA A 8 -27.93 -97.26 -56.89
C ALA A 8 -26.53 -96.65 -56.68
N ILE A 9 -25.66 -96.98 -57.63
CA ILE A 9 -24.50 -96.17 -58.03
C ILE A 9 -25.06 -94.86 -58.59
N LEU A 10 -24.87 -93.76 -57.86
CA LEU A 10 -24.88 -92.42 -58.40
C LEU A 10 -23.63 -91.72 -57.84
N VAL A 11 -22.50 -91.91 -58.52
CA VAL A 11 -21.31 -91.10 -58.30
C VAL A 11 -21.58 -89.77 -58.99
N GLU A 12 -22.16 -88.82 -58.25
CA GLU A 12 -22.04 -87.41 -58.62
C GLU A 12 -20.60 -87.00 -58.35
N VAL A 13 -19.82 -86.92 -59.42
CA VAL A 13 -18.56 -86.18 -59.43
C VAL A 13 -18.94 -84.70 -59.25
N PHE A 14 -19.05 -84.24 -58.01
CA PHE A 14 -18.97 -82.82 -57.74
C PHE A 14 -17.54 -82.40 -58.13
N PRO A 15 -17.36 -81.48 -59.09
CA PRO A 15 -16.06 -80.85 -59.26
C PRO A 15 -15.71 -80.21 -57.92
N ILE A 16 -14.58 -80.63 -57.34
CA ILE A 16 -13.91 -79.87 -56.30
C ILE A 16 -13.51 -78.56 -56.99
N PHE A 17 -14.38 -77.56 -56.96
CA PHE A 17 -13.96 -76.19 -57.26
C PHE A 17 -12.92 -75.87 -56.20
N ALA A 18 -11.65 -75.90 -56.58
CA ALA A 18 -10.59 -75.29 -55.79
C ALA A 18 -11.02 -73.84 -55.60
N LEU A 19 -11.48 -73.50 -54.39
CA LEU A 19 -11.87 -72.15 -54.05
C LEU A 19 -10.59 -71.29 -54.16
N LYS A 20 -10.60 -70.36 -55.12
CA LYS A 20 -9.49 -69.44 -55.39
C LYS A 20 -9.15 -68.65 -54.14
N THR A 21 -7.89 -68.58 -53.74
CA THR A 21 -7.46 -67.75 -52.59
C THR A 21 -7.68 -66.26 -52.85
N ILE A 22 -7.53 -65.42 -51.82
CA ILE A 22 -7.55 -63.96 -51.98
C ILE A 22 -6.57 -63.53 -53.08
N VAL A 23 -5.35 -64.07 -53.08
CA VAL A 23 -4.33 -63.76 -54.09
C VAL A 23 -4.77 -64.18 -55.49
N ASP A 24 -5.35 -65.38 -55.65
CA ASP A 24 -5.87 -65.86 -56.95
C ASP A 24 -7.00 -64.98 -57.48
N VAL A 25 -7.91 -64.53 -56.61
CA VAL A 25 -9.01 -63.65 -56.97
C VAL A 25 -8.49 -62.27 -57.40
N LEU A 26 -7.54 -61.69 -56.65
CA LEU A 26 -6.92 -60.41 -57.02
C LEU A 26 -6.15 -60.50 -58.35
N GLN A 27 -5.42 -61.59 -58.60
CA GLN A 27 -4.69 -61.79 -59.86
C GLN A 27 -5.63 -61.95 -61.07
N GLY A 28 -6.82 -62.51 -60.85
CA GLY A 28 -7.84 -62.70 -61.88
C GLY A 28 -8.64 -61.43 -62.21
N ASP A 29 -8.58 -60.39 -61.37
CA ASP A 29 -9.35 -59.16 -61.55
C ASP A 29 -8.44 -57.99 -61.95
N SER A 30 -8.72 -57.42 -63.13
CA SER A 30 -7.94 -56.32 -63.69
C SER A 30 -7.92 -55.04 -62.83
N ARG A 31 -8.89 -54.87 -61.92
CA ARG A 31 -9.01 -53.72 -61.02
C ARG A 31 -7.94 -53.67 -59.93
N PHE A 32 -7.25 -54.78 -59.65
CA PHE A 32 -6.26 -54.88 -58.56
C PHE A 32 -4.83 -55.11 -59.04
N LYS A 33 -4.54 -54.93 -60.33
CA LYS A 33 -3.19 -55.16 -60.90
C LYS A 33 -2.08 -54.44 -60.14
N THR A 34 -2.31 -53.18 -59.76
CA THR A 34 -1.35 -52.39 -58.99
C THR A 34 -1.14 -53.01 -57.60
N LEU A 35 -2.22 -53.28 -56.87
CA LEU A 35 -2.19 -53.92 -55.54
C LEU A 35 -1.45 -55.26 -55.56
N VAL A 36 -1.74 -56.13 -56.53
CA VAL A 36 -1.06 -57.43 -56.71
C VAL A 36 0.46 -57.25 -56.86
N GLY A 37 0.89 -56.23 -57.60
CA GLY A 37 2.31 -55.89 -57.72
C GLY A 37 2.95 -55.55 -56.37
N HIS A 38 2.24 -54.80 -55.52
CA HIS A 38 2.70 -54.44 -54.18
C HIS A 38 2.71 -55.62 -53.20
N VAL A 39 1.67 -56.46 -53.21
CA VAL A 39 1.58 -57.68 -52.39
C VAL A 39 2.77 -58.61 -52.69
N LYS A 40 3.09 -58.83 -53.97
CA LYS A 40 4.25 -59.64 -54.38
C LYS A 40 5.57 -58.99 -53.99
N ARG A 41 5.72 -57.68 -54.21
CA ARG A 41 6.94 -56.93 -53.87
C ARG A 41 7.24 -56.96 -52.37
N THR A 42 6.22 -57.00 -51.53
CA THR A 42 6.35 -57.00 -50.06
C THR A 42 6.40 -58.41 -49.45
N GLY A 43 6.26 -59.47 -50.26
CA GLY A 43 6.22 -60.87 -49.80
C GLY A 43 5.03 -61.14 -48.88
N LEU A 44 3.89 -60.50 -49.11
CA LEU A 44 2.64 -60.75 -48.38
C LEU A 44 1.74 -61.76 -49.09
N ASP A 45 2.06 -62.13 -50.32
CA ASP A 45 1.36 -63.17 -51.09
C ASP A 45 1.30 -64.50 -50.33
N THR A 46 2.43 -65.01 -49.84
CA THR A 46 2.44 -66.26 -49.06
C THR A 46 1.58 -66.14 -47.79
N ARG A 47 1.69 -65.00 -47.09
CA ARG A 47 0.89 -64.76 -45.88
C ARG A 47 -0.60 -64.68 -46.17
N LEU A 48 -1.00 -64.07 -47.28
CA LEU A 48 -2.40 -63.98 -47.72
C LEU A 48 -2.94 -65.35 -48.17
N ASP A 49 -2.13 -66.20 -48.77
CA ASP A 49 -2.53 -67.57 -49.15
C ASP A 49 -2.69 -68.48 -47.93
N GLU A 50 -1.82 -68.32 -46.93
CA GLU A 50 -1.84 -69.08 -45.67
C GLU A 50 -2.91 -68.63 -44.66
N LEU A 51 -3.64 -67.55 -44.95
CA LEU A 51 -4.76 -67.13 -44.11
C LEU A 51 -5.79 -68.26 -43.97
N SER A 52 -6.21 -68.53 -42.73
CA SER A 52 -7.32 -69.46 -42.48
C SER A 52 -8.67 -68.82 -42.80
N LYS A 53 -8.80 -67.51 -42.53
CA LYS A 53 -9.96 -66.64 -42.78
C LYS A 53 -9.53 -65.18 -42.62
N GLY A 54 -10.18 -64.26 -43.33
CA GLY A 54 -9.91 -62.83 -43.18
C GLY A 54 -10.70 -61.95 -44.14
N THR A 55 -10.57 -60.64 -44.00
CA THR A 55 -11.12 -59.67 -44.95
C THR A 55 -10.03 -58.73 -45.42
N LEU A 56 -9.90 -58.63 -46.75
CA LEU A 56 -9.00 -57.67 -47.37
C LEU A 56 -9.82 -56.51 -47.93
N PHE A 57 -9.59 -55.32 -47.41
CA PHE A 57 -10.05 -54.08 -48.02
C PHE A 57 -9.06 -53.72 -49.14
N ALA A 58 -9.36 -54.11 -50.38
CA ALA A 58 -8.44 -54.03 -51.50
C ALA A 58 -8.58 -52.70 -52.26
N PRO A 59 -7.56 -51.82 -52.28
CA PRO A 59 -7.59 -50.61 -53.09
C PRO A 59 -7.62 -50.96 -54.59
N THR A 60 -8.53 -50.35 -55.34
CA THR A 60 -8.56 -50.45 -56.81
C THR A 60 -7.38 -49.72 -57.43
N ASN A 61 -7.09 -49.95 -58.72
CA ASN A 61 -6.04 -49.20 -59.43
C ASN A 61 -6.26 -47.69 -59.32
N ASP A 62 -7.51 -47.22 -59.45
CA ASP A 62 -7.89 -45.81 -59.35
C ASP A 62 -7.53 -45.20 -57.97
N ALA A 63 -7.52 -46.00 -56.91
CA ALA A 63 -7.10 -45.56 -55.57
C ALA A 63 -5.62 -45.14 -55.50
N PHE A 64 -4.81 -45.59 -56.46
CA PHE A 64 -3.39 -45.23 -56.61
C PHE A 64 -3.17 -44.09 -57.63
N ASP A 65 -4.18 -43.72 -58.42
CA ASP A 65 -4.04 -42.71 -59.47
C ASP A 65 -3.89 -41.29 -58.87
N GLY A 66 -2.87 -40.56 -59.31
CA GLY A 66 -2.56 -39.20 -58.84
C GLY A 66 -1.70 -39.11 -57.58
N LYS A 67 -1.40 -40.23 -56.89
CA LYS A 67 -0.47 -40.29 -55.76
C LYS A 67 0.78 -41.07 -56.17
N LYS A 68 1.98 -40.55 -55.86
CA LYS A 68 3.25 -41.31 -55.98
C LYS A 68 3.38 -42.42 -54.91
N ASP A 69 2.28 -42.79 -54.27
CA ASP A 69 2.27 -43.59 -53.04
C ASP A 69 2.51 -45.05 -53.38
N THR A 70 3.77 -45.49 -53.23
CA THR A 70 4.08 -46.91 -53.09
C THR A 70 3.52 -47.39 -51.76
N ILE A 71 2.54 -48.29 -51.76
CA ILE A 71 2.07 -48.91 -50.52
C ILE A 71 3.17 -49.82 -49.93
N SER A 72 3.41 -49.66 -48.63
CA SER A 72 4.35 -50.41 -47.80
C SER A 72 3.76 -51.74 -47.32
N ARG A 73 4.60 -52.60 -46.72
CA ARG A 73 4.14 -53.86 -46.12
C ARG A 73 3.19 -53.61 -44.94
N ASP A 74 3.47 -52.60 -44.14
CA ASP A 74 2.70 -52.26 -42.94
C ASP A 74 1.32 -51.71 -43.30
N GLU A 75 1.25 -50.82 -44.30
CA GLU A 75 -0.02 -50.36 -44.84
C GLU A 75 -0.82 -51.53 -45.43
N LEU A 76 -0.20 -52.46 -46.16
CA LEU A 76 -0.91 -53.64 -46.66
C LEU A 76 -1.48 -54.52 -45.53
N LEU A 77 -0.74 -54.69 -44.42
CA LEU A 77 -1.25 -55.39 -43.23
C LEU A 77 -2.42 -54.64 -42.58
N TYR A 78 -2.44 -53.31 -42.67
CA TYR A 78 -3.52 -52.47 -42.13
C TYR A 78 -4.82 -52.61 -42.93
N HIS A 79 -4.75 -52.99 -44.21
CA HIS A 79 -5.92 -53.28 -45.04
C HIS A 79 -6.53 -54.67 -44.79
N LEU A 80 -5.86 -55.52 -44.00
CA LEU A 80 -6.24 -56.90 -43.78
C LEU A 80 -6.78 -57.09 -42.36
N THR A 81 -7.85 -57.86 -42.19
CA THR A 81 -8.40 -58.24 -40.87
C THR A 81 -8.32 -59.76 -40.67
N GLY A 82 -8.22 -60.20 -39.41
CA GLY A 82 -8.21 -61.63 -39.03
C GLY A 82 -9.58 -62.31 -38.95
N ALA A 83 -10.65 -61.55 -39.17
CA ALA A 83 -12.02 -62.04 -39.25
C ALA A 83 -12.60 -61.76 -40.65
N GLU A 84 -13.54 -62.63 -41.06
CA GLU A 84 -14.36 -62.41 -42.24
C GLU A 84 -15.52 -61.48 -41.88
N TRP A 85 -15.56 -60.33 -42.53
CA TRP A 85 -16.61 -59.34 -42.43
C TRP A 85 -17.33 -59.23 -43.76
N HIS A 86 -18.59 -59.64 -43.80
CA HIS A 86 -19.45 -59.41 -44.95
C HIS A 86 -20.09 -58.02 -44.91
N ALA A 87 -20.51 -57.49 -46.05
CA ALA A 87 -21.11 -56.15 -46.14
C ALA A 87 -22.41 -56.00 -45.32
N LYS A 88 -23.06 -57.11 -44.96
CA LYS A 88 -24.25 -57.13 -44.09
C LYS A 88 -23.90 -57.01 -42.59
N GLU A 89 -22.65 -57.32 -42.23
CA GLU A 89 -22.12 -57.28 -40.85
C GLU A 89 -21.43 -55.95 -40.57
N LEU A 90 -21.14 -55.16 -41.60
CA LEU A 90 -20.58 -53.83 -41.49
C LEU A 90 -21.68 -52.81 -41.16
N PHE A 91 -21.54 -52.12 -40.03
CA PHE A 91 -22.47 -51.07 -39.60
C PHE A 91 -21.73 -49.81 -39.14
N ASN A 92 -22.47 -48.70 -39.08
CA ASN A 92 -21.90 -47.39 -38.74
C ASN A 92 -21.30 -47.36 -37.33
N GLY A 93 -20.09 -46.82 -37.20
CA GLY A 93 -19.36 -46.71 -35.94
C GLY A 93 -18.67 -48.00 -35.50
N GLN A 94 -18.74 -49.08 -36.28
CA GLN A 94 -18.10 -50.33 -35.93
C GLN A 94 -16.57 -50.19 -35.99
N ILE A 95 -15.89 -50.69 -34.96
CA ILE A 95 -14.43 -50.75 -34.89
C ILE A 95 -13.95 -52.15 -35.24
N LEU A 96 -13.08 -52.25 -36.25
CA LEU A 96 -12.47 -53.50 -36.69
C LEU A 96 -10.99 -53.53 -36.32
N GLU A 97 -10.46 -54.72 -36.09
CA GLU A 97 -9.04 -54.95 -35.84
C GLU A 97 -8.33 -55.40 -37.12
N SER A 98 -7.32 -54.64 -37.54
CA SER A 98 -6.45 -55.03 -38.66
C SER A 98 -5.39 -56.06 -38.24
N MET A 99 -4.65 -56.60 -39.20
CA MET A 99 -3.49 -57.46 -38.94
C MET A 99 -2.19 -56.67 -38.74
N TYR A 100 -2.25 -55.34 -38.81
CA TYR A 100 -1.09 -54.49 -38.55
C TYR A 100 -0.94 -54.24 -37.06
N VAL A 101 -0.09 -55.04 -36.41
CA VAL A 101 0.20 -54.95 -34.97
C VAL A 101 1.43 -54.07 -34.75
N ARG A 102 1.31 -53.16 -33.79
CA ARG A 102 2.43 -52.38 -33.24
C ARG A 102 2.46 -52.70 -31.74
N GLU A 103 3.33 -53.63 -31.34
CA GLU A 103 3.32 -54.22 -29.98
C GLU A 103 3.36 -53.18 -28.87
N ASP A 104 4.15 -52.11 -29.06
CA ASP A 104 4.27 -51.06 -28.05
C ASP A 104 3.02 -50.17 -27.96
N TYR A 105 2.10 -50.19 -28.92
CA TYR A 105 1.03 -49.18 -29.03
C TYR A 105 -0.31 -49.61 -28.44
N LEU A 106 -0.87 -50.72 -28.95
CA LEU A 106 -2.15 -51.30 -28.50
C LEU A 106 -1.93 -52.70 -27.91
N GLY A 107 -0.70 -53.00 -27.48
CA GLY A 107 -0.29 -54.34 -27.07
C GLY A 107 -0.25 -55.31 -28.24
N GLU A 108 -0.68 -56.55 -28.01
CA GLU A 108 -0.74 -57.61 -29.04
C GLU A 108 -1.85 -57.40 -30.09
N GLN A 109 -2.62 -56.30 -29.97
CA GLN A 109 -3.76 -56.04 -30.82
C GLN A 109 -3.38 -55.23 -32.07
N GLY A 110 -4.09 -55.50 -33.16
CA GLY A 110 -3.93 -54.78 -34.42
C GLY A 110 -4.49 -53.35 -34.39
N GLN A 111 -3.92 -52.48 -35.21
CA GLN A 111 -4.41 -51.12 -35.40
C GLN A 111 -5.86 -51.12 -35.86
N ARG A 112 -6.64 -50.15 -35.38
CA ARG A 112 -8.09 -50.11 -35.61
C ARG A 112 -8.45 -49.52 -36.96
N LEU A 113 -9.58 -49.99 -37.49
CA LEU A 113 -10.29 -49.44 -38.62
C LEU A 113 -11.69 -49.04 -38.16
N VAL A 114 -12.21 -47.92 -38.66
CA VAL A 114 -13.59 -47.49 -38.36
C VAL A 114 -14.48 -47.67 -39.59
N VAL A 115 -15.67 -48.22 -39.39
CA VAL A 115 -16.68 -48.34 -40.45
C VAL A 115 -17.62 -47.15 -40.36
N LYS A 116 -17.70 -46.34 -41.42
CA LYS A 116 -18.66 -45.23 -41.54
C LYS A 116 -19.72 -45.61 -42.56
N SER A 117 -21.00 -45.61 -42.19
CA SER A 117 -22.09 -46.02 -43.08
C SER A 117 -23.39 -45.23 -42.81
N ASN A 118 -24.08 -44.80 -43.85
CA ASN A 118 -25.40 -44.15 -43.74
C ASN A 118 -26.58 -45.12 -43.94
N GLY A 119 -26.37 -46.42 -43.71
CA GLY A 119 -27.42 -47.45 -43.79
C GLY A 119 -27.74 -47.95 -45.21
N LYS A 120 -27.08 -47.40 -46.24
CA LYS A 120 -27.09 -47.95 -47.61
C LYS A 120 -25.77 -48.65 -47.90
N LYS A 121 -25.83 -49.85 -48.48
CA LYS A 121 -24.63 -50.62 -48.88
C LYS A 121 -23.67 -49.83 -49.78
N SER A 122 -24.20 -48.93 -50.61
CA SER A 122 -23.42 -48.08 -51.53
C SER A 122 -22.66 -46.93 -50.87
N ASP A 123 -22.92 -46.65 -49.60
CA ASP A 123 -22.35 -45.54 -48.83
C ASP A 123 -21.65 -46.05 -47.56
N THR A 124 -20.87 -47.13 -47.71
CA THR A 124 -20.02 -47.68 -46.65
C THR A 124 -18.57 -47.26 -46.91
N TYR A 125 -17.89 -46.78 -45.88
CA TYR A 125 -16.51 -46.36 -45.90
C TYR A 125 -15.74 -47.10 -44.80
N ILE A 126 -14.49 -47.41 -45.09
CA ILE A 126 -13.51 -47.93 -44.14
C ILE A 126 -12.50 -46.81 -43.93
N ASN A 127 -12.43 -46.31 -42.69
CA ASN A 127 -11.88 -45.00 -42.37
C ASN A 127 -12.53 -43.93 -43.27
N ASP A 128 -11.82 -43.48 -44.30
CA ASP A 128 -12.29 -42.49 -45.28
C ASP A 128 -12.33 -43.04 -46.71
N ALA A 129 -11.95 -44.30 -46.92
CA ALA A 129 -11.99 -44.95 -48.24
C ALA A 129 -13.36 -45.60 -48.48
N LYS A 130 -13.99 -45.28 -49.61
CA LYS A 130 -15.30 -45.79 -49.98
C LYS A 130 -15.19 -47.23 -50.46
N VAL A 131 -16.10 -48.08 -50.00
CA VAL A 131 -16.28 -49.43 -50.56
C VAL A 131 -17.02 -49.31 -51.90
N VAL A 132 -16.34 -49.63 -53.00
CA VAL A 132 -16.88 -49.54 -54.36
C VAL A 132 -17.48 -50.86 -54.86
N ASP A 133 -16.98 -51.99 -54.34
CA ASP A 133 -17.50 -53.32 -54.62
C ASP A 133 -17.29 -54.20 -53.37
N ALA A 134 -18.28 -54.99 -52.98
CA ALA A 134 -18.30 -55.64 -51.68
C ALA A 134 -18.65 -57.12 -51.80
N ASP A 135 -18.28 -57.91 -50.79
CA ASP A 135 -18.57 -59.35 -50.70
C ASP A 135 -17.97 -60.18 -51.86
N ILE A 136 -16.81 -59.80 -52.38
CA ILE A 136 -16.08 -60.59 -53.38
C ILE A 136 -15.53 -61.85 -52.69
N LYS A 137 -16.04 -63.02 -53.06
CA LYS A 137 -15.73 -64.30 -52.41
C LYS A 137 -14.33 -64.80 -52.78
N ALA A 138 -13.55 -65.16 -51.76
CA ALA A 138 -12.33 -65.94 -51.87
C ALA A 138 -12.41 -67.20 -50.98
N GLY A 139 -11.56 -68.18 -51.24
CA GLY A 139 -11.54 -69.45 -50.51
C GLY A 139 -11.06 -69.37 -49.08
N ASN A 140 -10.32 -68.32 -48.76
CA ASN A 140 -9.75 -68.05 -47.45
C ASN A 140 -10.14 -66.66 -46.92
N GLY A 141 -11.24 -66.08 -47.43
CA GLY A 141 -11.75 -64.81 -46.92
C GLY A 141 -12.70 -64.05 -47.85
N VAL A 142 -12.89 -62.77 -47.54
CA VAL A 142 -13.72 -61.84 -48.29
C VAL A 142 -12.88 -60.65 -48.75
N ILE A 143 -13.10 -60.18 -49.99
CA ILE A 143 -12.48 -58.97 -50.50
C ILE A 143 -13.56 -57.88 -50.63
N HIS A 144 -13.26 -56.68 -50.13
CA HIS A 144 -14.03 -55.46 -50.40
C HIS A 144 -13.15 -54.50 -51.17
N ALA A 145 -13.52 -54.17 -52.40
CA ALA A 145 -12.81 -53.18 -53.20
C ALA A 145 -13.05 -51.78 -52.63
N ILE A 146 -12.00 -50.99 -52.43
CA ILE A 146 -12.08 -49.62 -51.93
C ILE A 146 -11.41 -48.62 -52.89
N ASP A 147 -11.85 -47.37 -52.88
CA ASP A 147 -11.34 -46.29 -53.75
C ASP A 147 -10.16 -45.49 -53.15
N GLY A 148 -9.66 -45.90 -51.98
CA GLY A 148 -8.56 -45.22 -51.30
C GLY A 148 -7.58 -46.21 -50.67
N VAL A 149 -6.34 -45.77 -50.49
CA VAL A 149 -5.33 -46.49 -49.71
C VAL A 149 -5.47 -46.11 -48.24
N LEU A 150 -5.78 -47.09 -47.38
CA LEU A 150 -5.85 -46.93 -45.93
C LEU A 150 -4.45 -46.68 -45.37
N LYS A 151 -4.32 -45.62 -44.58
CA LYS A 151 -3.09 -45.29 -43.85
C LYS A 151 -3.30 -45.55 -42.36
N PRO A 152 -2.37 -46.25 -41.69
CA PRO A 152 -2.42 -46.41 -40.24
C PRO A 152 -2.50 -45.03 -39.56
N PRO A 153 -3.23 -44.92 -38.44
CA PRO A 153 -3.29 -43.68 -37.68
C PRO A 153 -1.91 -43.32 -37.11
N ILE A 154 -1.71 -42.03 -36.88
CA ILE A 154 -0.56 -41.49 -36.13
C ILE A 154 -0.90 -41.34 -34.64
N GLU A 155 0.07 -41.02 -33.80
CA GLU A 155 -0.10 -40.80 -32.37
C GLU A 155 -1.14 -39.70 -32.05
N ALA A 156 -1.80 -39.82 -30.89
CA ALA A 156 -2.94 -38.98 -30.50
C ALA A 156 -2.65 -37.46 -30.55
N LEU A 157 -1.45 -37.03 -30.19
CA LEU A 157 -1.06 -35.61 -30.21
C LEU A 157 -1.04 -34.99 -31.63
N GLY A 158 -1.02 -35.81 -32.68
CA GLY A 158 -1.02 -35.35 -34.08
C GLY A 158 -2.25 -35.77 -34.87
N SER A 159 -3.13 -36.62 -34.34
CA SER A 159 -4.14 -37.34 -35.14
C SER A 159 -5.33 -36.48 -35.56
N VAL A 160 -5.57 -35.32 -34.94
CA VAL A 160 -6.72 -34.46 -35.24
C VAL A 160 -6.30 -33.00 -35.43
N ASP A 161 -6.47 -32.48 -36.65
CA ASP A 161 -6.14 -31.10 -37.02
C ASP A 161 -6.99 -30.05 -36.28
N ASP A 162 -8.20 -30.42 -35.85
CA ASP A 162 -9.14 -29.55 -35.16
C ASP A 162 -8.84 -29.39 -33.65
N LEU A 163 -7.88 -30.16 -33.11
CA LEU A 163 -7.45 -30.11 -31.70
C LEU A 163 -6.22 -29.23 -31.46
N LYS A 164 -5.97 -28.23 -32.31
CA LYS A 164 -4.78 -27.35 -32.20
C LYS A 164 -4.65 -26.66 -30.85
N ASP A 165 -5.75 -26.12 -30.33
CA ASP A 165 -5.77 -25.45 -29.03
C ASP A 165 -5.45 -26.44 -27.90
N PHE A 166 -5.99 -27.65 -27.98
CA PHE A 166 -5.72 -28.71 -27.02
C PHE A 166 -4.23 -29.10 -27.03
N ASN A 167 -3.67 -29.30 -28.21
CA ASN A 167 -2.25 -29.60 -28.42
C ASN A 167 -1.33 -28.46 -27.95
N GLU A 168 -1.73 -27.20 -28.09
CA GLU A 168 -0.97 -26.06 -27.58
C GLU A 168 -0.92 -26.06 -26.05
N ILE A 169 -2.03 -26.32 -25.38
CA ILE A 169 -2.06 -26.36 -23.92
C ILE A 169 -1.29 -27.57 -23.38
N ILE A 170 -1.34 -28.74 -24.03
CA ILE A 170 -0.50 -29.90 -23.68
C ILE A 170 0.99 -29.52 -23.71
N LYS A 171 1.42 -28.78 -24.73
CA LYS A 171 2.80 -28.27 -24.83
C LYS A 171 3.13 -27.32 -23.70
N LYS A 172 2.23 -26.39 -23.36
CA LYS A 172 2.43 -25.46 -22.24
C LYS A 172 2.43 -26.15 -20.87
N ALA A 173 1.65 -27.21 -20.71
CA ALA A 173 1.65 -28.06 -19.52
C ALA A 173 2.94 -28.87 -19.39
N GLY A 174 3.66 -29.10 -20.49
CA GLY A 174 4.85 -29.98 -20.53
C GLY A 174 4.50 -31.45 -20.75
N GLU A 175 3.26 -31.77 -21.11
CA GLU A 175 2.74 -33.14 -21.27
C GLU A 175 2.86 -33.70 -22.69
N THR A 176 3.76 -33.14 -23.50
CA THR A 176 3.96 -33.56 -24.91
C THR A 176 4.43 -35.01 -25.01
N ASP A 177 5.27 -35.44 -24.08
CA ASP A 177 5.80 -36.81 -24.09
C ASP A 177 4.75 -37.83 -23.66
N LEU A 178 3.72 -37.43 -22.90
CA LEU A 178 2.68 -38.34 -22.43
C LEU A 178 1.90 -38.94 -23.60
N LEU A 179 1.35 -38.08 -24.48
CA LEU A 179 0.49 -38.50 -25.58
C LEU A 179 1.24 -38.99 -26.83
N ASN A 180 2.57 -38.88 -26.85
CA ASN A 180 3.43 -39.50 -27.86
C ASN A 180 3.95 -40.88 -27.44
N ARG A 181 3.76 -41.28 -26.19
CA ARG A 181 4.18 -42.62 -25.74
C ARG A 181 3.43 -43.69 -26.54
N PRO A 182 4.13 -44.74 -26.99
CA PRO A 182 3.48 -45.93 -27.49
C PRO A 182 2.89 -46.64 -26.27
N HIS A 183 1.62 -46.33 -25.97
CA HIS A 183 0.84 -46.90 -24.88
C HIS A 183 -0.63 -46.56 -25.11
N PRO A 184 -1.60 -47.46 -24.87
CA PRO A 184 -2.99 -47.21 -25.20
C PRO A 184 -3.64 -46.16 -24.29
N PHE A 185 -4.25 -45.14 -24.88
CA PHE A 185 -4.99 -44.09 -24.18
C PHE A 185 -6.40 -43.86 -24.73
N THR A 186 -7.29 -43.38 -23.87
CA THR A 186 -8.53 -42.74 -24.27
C THR A 186 -8.46 -41.29 -23.86
N VAL A 187 -8.49 -40.38 -24.84
CA VAL A 187 -8.41 -38.93 -24.61
C VAL A 187 -9.78 -38.30 -24.86
N PHE A 188 -10.31 -37.60 -23.86
CA PHE A 188 -11.52 -36.79 -24.00
C PHE A 188 -11.10 -35.35 -24.30
N ALA A 189 -11.07 -34.96 -25.57
CA ALA A 189 -10.54 -33.65 -25.97
C ALA A 189 -11.66 -32.60 -26.03
N PRO A 190 -11.59 -31.49 -25.26
CA PRO A 190 -12.59 -30.44 -25.30
C PRO A 190 -12.55 -29.65 -26.61
N LYS A 191 -13.72 -29.25 -27.08
CA LYS A 191 -13.90 -28.41 -28.27
C LYS A 191 -13.62 -26.95 -27.92
N GLY A 192 -12.62 -26.36 -28.57
CA GLY A 192 -12.26 -24.95 -28.41
C GLY A 192 -11.23 -24.67 -27.32
N GLU A 193 -11.24 -23.45 -26.77
CA GLU A 193 -10.22 -22.99 -25.82
C GLU A 193 -10.37 -23.67 -24.45
N ILE A 194 -9.42 -24.54 -24.06
CA ILE A 194 -9.44 -25.23 -22.75
C ILE A 194 -9.56 -24.23 -21.59
N LEU A 195 -8.87 -23.10 -21.70
CA LEU A 195 -8.81 -22.12 -20.62
C LEU A 195 -9.99 -21.13 -20.64
N GLY A 196 -10.90 -21.23 -21.61
CA GLY A 196 -11.97 -20.26 -21.83
C GLY A 196 -12.90 -20.05 -20.62
N GLU A 197 -13.05 -21.05 -19.77
CA GLU A 197 -13.91 -21.01 -18.57
C GLU A 197 -13.26 -20.36 -17.34
N PHE A 198 -11.95 -20.10 -17.38
CA PHE A 198 -11.20 -19.51 -16.28
C PHE A 198 -11.14 -17.98 -16.40
N SER A 199 -11.14 -17.29 -15.26
CA SER A 199 -10.89 -15.85 -15.22
C SER A 199 -9.46 -15.51 -15.67
N ASP A 200 -9.22 -14.25 -16.05
CA ASP A 200 -7.89 -13.82 -16.52
C ASP A 200 -6.77 -14.08 -15.49
N ILE A 201 -7.09 -13.96 -14.19
CA ILE A 201 -6.15 -14.24 -13.10
C ILE A 201 -5.83 -15.72 -13.01
N GLU A 202 -6.86 -16.58 -13.10
CA GLU A 202 -6.70 -18.04 -13.07
C GLU A 202 -5.94 -18.53 -14.30
N LYS A 203 -6.19 -17.95 -15.49
CA LYS A 203 -5.41 -18.19 -16.71
C LYS A 203 -3.94 -17.81 -16.51
N CYS A 204 -3.67 -16.61 -15.99
CA CYS A 204 -2.30 -16.16 -15.71
C CYS A 204 -1.59 -17.10 -14.73
N TYR A 205 -2.30 -17.60 -13.71
CA TYR A 205 -1.77 -18.60 -12.80
C TYR A 205 -1.47 -19.93 -13.51
N LEU A 206 -2.42 -20.53 -14.22
CA LEU A 206 -2.24 -21.83 -14.87
C LEU A 206 -1.12 -21.83 -15.92
N LEU A 207 -0.89 -20.68 -16.56
CA LEU A 207 0.18 -20.48 -17.54
C LEU A 207 1.53 -20.06 -16.91
N SER A 208 1.56 -19.79 -15.61
CA SER A 208 2.79 -19.50 -14.87
C SER A 208 3.60 -20.78 -14.59
N HIS A 209 4.86 -20.61 -14.21
CA HIS A 209 5.71 -21.73 -13.83
C HIS A 209 5.14 -22.49 -12.62
N GLU A 210 4.59 -21.77 -11.64
CA GLU A 210 4.01 -22.32 -10.42
C GLU A 210 2.70 -23.07 -10.68
N GLY A 211 1.92 -22.65 -11.68
CA GLY A 211 0.63 -23.29 -12.05
C GLY A 211 0.75 -24.46 -13.02
N GLN A 212 1.95 -24.75 -13.53
CA GLN A 212 2.17 -25.79 -14.54
C GLN A 212 1.70 -27.18 -14.07
N GLN A 213 1.89 -27.51 -12.78
CA GLN A 213 1.43 -28.78 -12.21
C GLN A 213 -0.10 -28.88 -12.16
N ASP A 214 -0.79 -27.78 -11.85
CA ASP A 214 -2.25 -27.75 -11.87
C ASP A 214 -2.77 -27.84 -13.32
N LEU A 215 -2.09 -27.20 -14.27
CA LEU A 215 -2.42 -27.31 -15.69
C LEU A 215 -2.22 -28.74 -16.21
N ALA A 216 -1.12 -29.40 -15.84
CA ALA A 216 -0.89 -30.81 -16.13
C ALA A 216 -1.99 -31.69 -15.52
N SER A 217 -2.38 -31.44 -14.27
CA SER A 217 -3.50 -32.14 -13.63
C SER A 217 -4.83 -31.96 -14.37
N ILE A 218 -5.10 -30.79 -14.97
CA ILE A 218 -6.28 -30.60 -15.84
C ILE A 218 -6.16 -31.49 -17.08
N ILE A 219 -5.01 -31.53 -17.75
CA ILE A 219 -4.81 -32.35 -18.95
C ILE A 219 -4.91 -33.85 -18.64
N GLU A 220 -4.23 -34.33 -17.60
CA GLU A 220 -4.28 -35.72 -17.16
C GLU A 220 -5.70 -36.18 -16.79
N ARG A 221 -6.57 -35.26 -16.35
CA ARG A 221 -7.97 -35.54 -16.01
C ARG A 221 -8.82 -35.91 -17.23
N HIS A 222 -8.38 -35.53 -18.43
CA HIS A 222 -9.02 -35.85 -19.70
C HIS A 222 -8.53 -37.18 -20.30
N ILE A 223 -7.56 -37.85 -19.66
CA ILE A 223 -6.90 -39.03 -20.23
C ILE A 223 -7.19 -40.23 -19.33
N HIS A 224 -7.67 -41.32 -19.93
CA HIS A 224 -7.78 -42.63 -19.30
C HIS A 224 -6.69 -43.56 -19.82
N ASP A 225 -6.12 -44.36 -18.90
CA ASP A 225 -5.15 -45.41 -19.19
C ASP A 225 -5.85 -46.64 -19.78
N GLY A 226 -5.74 -46.82 -21.10
CA GLY A 226 -6.43 -47.83 -21.90
C GLY A 226 -7.24 -47.23 -23.05
N ALA A 227 -7.33 -47.96 -24.17
CA ALA A 227 -8.11 -47.56 -25.34
C ALA A 227 -9.54 -48.12 -25.25
N ILE A 228 -10.54 -47.24 -25.12
CA ILE A 228 -11.96 -47.60 -25.02
C ILE A 228 -12.74 -46.82 -26.08
N TYR A 229 -13.28 -47.57 -27.03
CA TYR A 229 -14.06 -47.05 -28.15
C TYR A 229 -15.51 -46.79 -27.72
N PHE A 230 -16.22 -45.97 -28.49
CA PHE A 230 -17.55 -45.47 -28.16
C PHE A 230 -18.56 -46.58 -27.83
N MET A 231 -18.58 -47.67 -28.60
CA MET A 231 -19.49 -48.79 -28.36
C MET A 231 -19.23 -49.47 -27.01
N GLU A 232 -17.96 -49.59 -26.63
CA GLU A 232 -17.59 -50.13 -25.31
C GLU A 232 -17.94 -49.16 -24.17
N LEU A 233 -17.83 -47.84 -24.41
CA LEU A 233 -18.22 -46.82 -23.43
C LEU A 233 -19.71 -46.85 -23.13
N ILE A 234 -20.56 -47.02 -24.15
CA ILE A 234 -22.01 -47.07 -24.00
C ILE A 234 -22.46 -48.30 -23.20
N ASP A 235 -21.83 -49.45 -23.45
CA ASP A 235 -22.22 -50.71 -22.80
C ASP A 235 -21.78 -50.79 -21.34
N ARG A 236 -20.79 -49.98 -20.93
CA ARG A 236 -20.24 -49.98 -19.57
C ARG A 236 -21.09 -49.21 -18.57
N ASN A 237 -21.61 -48.03 -18.91
CA ASN A 237 -22.26 -47.08 -17.97
C ASN A 237 -21.52 -46.99 -16.62
N GLU A 238 -20.18 -46.96 -16.69
CA GLU A 238 -19.27 -47.00 -15.55
C GLU A 238 -18.36 -45.77 -15.56
N SER A 239 -17.73 -45.51 -14.41
CA SER A 239 -16.71 -44.48 -14.34
C SER A 239 -15.32 -45.02 -14.72
N LEU A 240 -14.56 -44.23 -15.46
CA LEU A 240 -13.17 -44.53 -15.82
C LEU A 240 -12.21 -43.91 -14.81
N SER A 241 -11.00 -44.43 -14.72
CA SER A 241 -9.95 -43.81 -13.90
C SER A 241 -9.13 -42.87 -14.78
N SER A 242 -9.06 -41.58 -14.46
CA SER A 242 -8.16 -40.66 -15.17
C SER A 242 -6.70 -40.87 -14.75
N LEU A 243 -5.75 -40.40 -15.55
CA LEU A 243 -4.34 -40.37 -15.18
C LEU A 243 -4.07 -39.47 -13.97
N GLN A 244 -4.88 -38.42 -13.81
CA GLN A 244 -4.83 -37.53 -12.65
C GLN A 244 -5.26 -38.24 -11.34
N GLY A 245 -6.05 -39.31 -11.46
CA GLY A 245 -6.50 -40.17 -10.36
C GLY A 245 -7.99 -40.01 -9.99
N GLU A 246 -8.62 -38.87 -10.28
CA GLU A 246 -10.07 -38.74 -10.16
C GLU A 246 -10.81 -39.60 -11.21
N ARG A 247 -12.04 -40.02 -10.88
CA ARG A 247 -12.86 -40.83 -11.78
C ARG A 247 -13.61 -39.96 -12.78
N ILE A 248 -13.58 -40.36 -14.05
CA ILE A 248 -14.35 -39.78 -15.15
C ILE A 248 -15.70 -40.49 -15.21
N GLY A 249 -16.81 -39.80 -14.96
CA GLY A 249 -18.15 -40.35 -15.14
C GLY A 249 -18.49 -40.49 -16.61
N VAL A 250 -19.01 -41.65 -17.03
CA VAL A 250 -19.48 -41.87 -18.40
C VAL A 250 -20.94 -42.30 -18.34
N GLU A 251 -21.80 -41.54 -19.01
CA GLU A 251 -23.25 -41.74 -18.99
C GLU A 251 -23.81 -41.80 -20.42
N ALA A 252 -24.29 -42.98 -20.81
CA ALA A 252 -24.97 -43.16 -22.09
C ALA A 252 -26.44 -42.79 -21.94
N LYS A 253 -26.93 -41.85 -22.76
CA LYS A 253 -28.35 -41.49 -22.80
C LYS A 253 -29.14 -42.43 -23.72
N ASP A 254 -28.53 -42.79 -24.83
CA ASP A 254 -29.06 -43.71 -25.84
C ASP A 254 -27.89 -44.33 -26.62
N LYS A 255 -28.18 -45.05 -27.71
CA LYS A 255 -27.16 -45.75 -28.51
C LYS A 255 -26.20 -44.83 -29.28
N ASP A 256 -26.50 -43.53 -29.39
CA ASP A 256 -25.74 -42.58 -30.17
C ASP A 256 -25.25 -41.37 -29.37
N THR A 257 -25.74 -41.17 -28.15
CA THR A 257 -25.43 -40.02 -27.29
C THR A 257 -24.74 -40.43 -26.00
N LEU A 258 -23.51 -39.96 -25.81
CA LEU A 258 -22.66 -40.19 -24.64
C LEU A 258 -22.32 -38.87 -23.95
N TYR A 259 -22.32 -38.87 -22.62
CA TYR A 259 -21.83 -37.77 -21.79
C TYR A 259 -20.65 -38.23 -20.94
N VAL A 260 -19.67 -37.35 -20.76
CA VAL A 260 -18.45 -37.58 -19.99
C VAL A 260 -18.37 -36.48 -18.93
N ASP A 261 -18.53 -36.81 -17.66
CA ASP A 261 -18.66 -35.84 -16.55
C ASP A 261 -19.71 -34.74 -16.80
N GLY A 262 -20.78 -35.07 -17.53
CA GLY A 262 -21.85 -34.14 -17.91
C GLY A 262 -21.62 -33.41 -19.24
N ASN A 263 -20.43 -33.53 -19.82
CA ASN A 263 -20.04 -32.92 -21.09
C ASN A 263 -20.42 -33.83 -22.26
N LYS A 264 -21.11 -33.30 -23.27
CA LYS A 264 -21.57 -34.11 -24.41
C LYS A 264 -20.41 -34.48 -25.32
N VAL A 265 -20.29 -35.75 -25.68
CA VAL A 265 -19.38 -36.19 -26.76
C VAL A 265 -19.94 -35.71 -28.11
N THR A 266 -19.21 -34.83 -28.79
CA THR A 266 -19.59 -34.21 -30.06
C THR A 266 -19.13 -35.04 -31.25
N GLU A 267 -17.93 -35.59 -31.17
CA GLU A 267 -17.33 -36.47 -32.18
C GLU A 267 -16.65 -37.65 -31.47
N LYS A 268 -16.70 -38.83 -32.09
CA LYS A 268 -16.37 -40.11 -31.44
C LYS A 268 -15.41 -40.94 -32.29
N ASP A 269 -14.60 -41.74 -31.61
CA ASP A 269 -13.70 -42.72 -32.23
C ASP A 269 -12.69 -42.15 -33.24
N PHE A 270 -12.08 -41.00 -32.93
CA PHE A 270 -10.90 -40.58 -33.67
C PHE A 270 -9.75 -41.54 -33.39
N LEU A 271 -9.35 -42.30 -34.41
CA LEU A 271 -8.36 -43.34 -34.27
C LEU A 271 -6.96 -42.72 -34.12
N ALA A 272 -6.26 -43.12 -33.08
CA ALA A 272 -4.85 -42.82 -32.87
C ALA A 272 -4.05 -44.12 -32.84
N ALA A 273 -2.78 -44.07 -33.24
CA ALA A 273 -1.87 -45.20 -33.18
C ALA A 273 -1.84 -45.83 -31.78
N ASN A 274 -1.84 -44.96 -30.78
CA ASN A 274 -1.72 -45.27 -29.36
C ASN A 274 -3.07 -45.11 -28.64
N GLY A 275 -4.20 -45.28 -29.34
CA GLY A 275 -5.51 -45.35 -28.69
C GLY A 275 -6.63 -44.66 -29.46
N VAL A 276 -7.40 -43.84 -28.76
CA VAL A 276 -8.61 -43.20 -29.30
C VAL A 276 -8.87 -41.83 -28.67
N ILE A 277 -9.41 -40.91 -29.46
CA ILE A 277 -9.84 -39.59 -29.00
C ILE A 277 -11.35 -39.45 -29.20
N HIS A 278 -12.03 -38.90 -28.19
CA HIS A 278 -13.43 -38.50 -28.24
C HIS A 278 -13.49 -36.99 -27.99
N GLU A 279 -14.11 -36.24 -28.89
CA GLU A 279 -14.31 -34.80 -28.71
C GLU A 279 -15.48 -34.56 -27.75
N ILE A 280 -15.30 -33.67 -26.78
CA ILE A 280 -16.33 -33.25 -25.82
C ILE A 280 -16.58 -31.74 -25.92
N ASP A 281 -17.73 -31.26 -25.45
CA ASP A 281 -18.12 -29.84 -25.54
C ASP A 281 -17.36 -28.90 -24.60
N GLN A 282 -16.99 -29.35 -23.39
CA GLN A 282 -16.36 -28.50 -22.36
C GLN A 282 -15.17 -29.18 -21.67
N VAL A 283 -14.34 -28.36 -21.01
CA VAL A 283 -13.20 -28.83 -20.22
C VAL A 283 -13.66 -29.53 -18.94
N ILE A 284 -12.99 -30.62 -18.59
CA ILE A 284 -13.20 -31.36 -17.34
C ILE A 284 -12.19 -30.88 -16.31
N VAL A 285 -12.65 -30.07 -15.35
CA VAL A 285 -11.79 -29.52 -14.30
C VAL A 285 -11.72 -30.48 -13.10
N PRO A 286 -10.52 -30.84 -12.59
CA PRO A 286 -10.37 -31.66 -11.40
C PRO A 286 -11.07 -31.03 -10.18
N LYS A 287 -11.83 -31.82 -9.41
CA LYS A 287 -12.54 -31.32 -8.22
C LYS A 287 -11.57 -30.88 -7.12
N ALA A 288 -10.38 -31.48 -7.08
CA ALA A 288 -9.31 -31.10 -6.16
C ALA A 288 -8.70 -29.72 -6.50
N LEU A 289 -8.82 -29.23 -7.73
CA LEU A 289 -8.29 -27.93 -8.13
C LEU A 289 -9.12 -26.82 -7.51
N LYS A 290 -8.53 -26.13 -6.53
CA LYS A 290 -9.10 -24.92 -5.92
C LYS A 290 -8.14 -23.75 -6.12
N PHE A 291 -8.68 -22.61 -6.54
CA PHE A 291 -7.97 -21.34 -6.59
C PHE A 291 -8.04 -20.67 -5.22
N ASN A 292 -7.01 -20.92 -4.41
CA ASN A 292 -6.85 -20.29 -3.11
C ASN A 292 -6.07 -18.97 -3.22
N LEU A 293 -5.90 -18.28 -2.10
CA LEU A 293 -5.20 -16.99 -2.03
C LEU A 293 -3.79 -17.03 -2.64
N ARG A 294 -3.05 -18.13 -2.42
CA ARG A 294 -1.71 -18.33 -3.00
C ARG A 294 -1.75 -18.28 -4.53
N LYS A 295 -2.63 -19.07 -5.15
CA LYS A 295 -2.75 -19.16 -6.61
C LYS A 295 -3.24 -17.84 -7.20
N THR A 296 -4.18 -17.17 -6.53
CA THR A 296 -4.67 -15.84 -6.94
C THR A 296 -3.54 -14.80 -6.93
N LEU A 297 -2.71 -14.75 -5.89
CA LEU A 297 -1.56 -13.82 -5.84
C LEU A 297 -0.54 -14.08 -6.95
N ILE A 298 -0.27 -15.34 -7.28
CA ILE A 298 0.61 -15.71 -8.40
C ILE A 298 0.00 -15.26 -9.73
N GLY A 299 -1.29 -15.54 -9.97
CA GLY A 299 -2.00 -15.11 -11.16
C GLY A 299 -2.08 -13.58 -11.31
N MET A 300 -2.01 -12.86 -10.20
CA MET A 300 -1.91 -11.40 -10.13
C MET A 300 -0.47 -10.86 -10.28
N ASN A 301 0.50 -11.70 -10.65
CA ASN A 301 1.92 -11.36 -10.79
C ASN A 301 2.58 -10.83 -9.49
N ALA A 302 2.20 -11.38 -8.34
CA ALA A 302 2.83 -11.10 -7.03
C ALA A 302 3.72 -12.27 -6.54
N THR A 303 4.37 -12.98 -7.48
CA THR A 303 5.14 -14.23 -7.20
C THR A 303 6.31 -14.01 -6.24
N LYS A 304 7.04 -12.89 -6.34
CA LYS A 304 8.14 -12.57 -5.42
C LYS A 304 7.65 -12.43 -3.98
N PHE A 305 6.49 -11.80 -3.78
CA PHE A 305 5.91 -11.61 -2.46
C PHE A 305 5.46 -12.93 -1.85
N VAL A 306 4.81 -13.80 -2.65
CA VAL A 306 4.43 -15.16 -2.23
C VAL A 306 5.67 -15.94 -1.80
N LYS A 307 6.74 -15.93 -2.60
CA LYS A 307 7.99 -16.60 -2.26
C LYS A 307 8.62 -16.09 -0.95
N LEU A 308 8.58 -14.77 -0.70
CA LEU A 308 9.08 -14.23 0.56
C LEU A 308 8.25 -14.68 1.77
N LEU A 309 6.93 -14.81 1.62
CA LEU A 309 6.07 -15.36 2.69
C LEU A 309 6.45 -16.82 3.00
N GLU A 310 6.71 -17.62 1.97
CA GLU A 310 7.15 -19.01 2.10
C GLU A 310 8.53 -19.12 2.78
N GLU A 311 9.51 -18.33 2.32
CA GLU A 311 10.85 -18.26 2.92
C GLU A 311 10.81 -17.85 4.40
N ALA A 312 9.83 -17.03 4.78
CA ALA A 312 9.62 -16.56 6.14
C ALA A 312 8.79 -17.50 7.03
N GLY A 313 8.26 -18.60 6.47
CA GLY A 313 7.36 -19.53 7.17
C GLY A 313 6.00 -18.91 7.53
N LEU A 314 5.50 -18.00 6.69
CA LEU A 314 4.24 -17.28 6.85
C LEU A 314 3.12 -17.86 5.96
N ASP A 315 3.31 -19.07 5.44
CA ASP A 315 2.40 -19.82 4.55
C ASP A 315 0.98 -19.94 5.09
N LYS A 316 0.85 -19.99 6.42
CA LYS A 316 -0.44 -20.02 7.10
C LYS A 316 -1.37 -18.91 6.61
N TYR A 317 -0.86 -17.73 6.23
CA TYR A 317 -1.72 -16.64 5.77
C TYR A 317 -2.24 -16.84 4.34
N LEU A 318 -1.62 -17.74 3.57
CA LEU A 318 -1.98 -18.10 2.20
C LEU A 318 -2.91 -19.33 2.12
N GLU A 319 -2.94 -20.14 3.18
CA GLU A 319 -3.67 -21.42 3.23
C GLU A 319 -4.79 -21.47 4.28
N ASP A 320 -4.76 -20.60 5.30
CA ASP A 320 -5.74 -20.60 6.39
C ASP A 320 -7.07 -19.93 6.00
N ASP A 321 -8.06 -20.75 5.65
CA ASP A 321 -9.44 -20.32 5.38
C ASP A 321 -10.30 -20.14 6.65
N SER A 322 -9.74 -20.37 7.86
CA SER A 322 -10.47 -20.20 9.13
C SER A 322 -10.67 -18.72 9.48
N LYS A 323 -9.79 -17.85 8.98
CA LYS A 323 -9.83 -16.40 9.18
C LYS A 323 -9.88 -15.68 7.84
N SER A 324 -10.40 -14.45 7.86
CA SER A 324 -10.30 -13.54 6.72
C SER A 324 -9.10 -12.61 6.89
N TYR A 325 -8.41 -12.36 5.77
CA TYR A 325 -7.28 -11.45 5.72
C TYR A 325 -7.41 -10.51 4.52
N THR A 326 -6.95 -9.28 4.70
CA THR A 326 -6.65 -8.36 3.62
C THR A 326 -5.14 -8.35 3.40
N ILE A 327 -4.72 -8.82 2.23
CA ILE A 327 -3.32 -8.89 1.82
C ILE A 327 -2.99 -7.65 1.01
N LEU A 328 -1.96 -6.92 1.45
CA LEU A 328 -1.44 -5.73 0.82
C LEU A 328 -0.17 -6.13 0.05
N ALA A 329 -0.30 -6.77 -1.10
CA ALA A 329 0.84 -7.37 -1.80
C ALA A 329 1.52 -6.35 -2.72
N PRO A 330 2.82 -6.06 -2.60
CA PRO A 330 3.54 -5.28 -3.60
C PRO A 330 3.60 -6.02 -4.95
N LEU A 331 3.53 -5.26 -6.04
CA LEU A 331 3.82 -5.77 -7.38
C LEU A 331 5.24 -6.33 -7.46
N ASN A 332 5.47 -7.29 -8.35
CA ASN A 332 6.79 -7.84 -8.61
C ASN A 332 7.81 -6.76 -9.02
N GLU A 333 7.39 -5.75 -9.77
CA GLU A 333 8.21 -4.61 -10.21
C GLU A 333 8.47 -3.61 -9.08
N ALA A 334 7.57 -3.56 -8.10
CA ALA A 334 7.65 -2.69 -6.93
C ALA A 334 8.42 -3.29 -5.75
N LEU A 335 8.83 -4.56 -5.87
CA LEU A 335 9.55 -5.32 -4.86
C LEU A 335 10.99 -5.58 -5.32
N ASP A 336 11.88 -4.69 -4.88
CA ASP A 336 13.33 -4.88 -4.97
C ASP A 336 13.79 -5.80 -3.83
N LEU A 337 14.37 -6.96 -4.19
CA LEU A 337 14.81 -7.97 -3.22
C LEU A 337 16.03 -7.52 -2.41
N ASP A 338 16.79 -6.54 -2.91
CA ASP A 338 17.96 -5.99 -2.22
C ASP A 338 17.55 -4.99 -1.12
N GLU A 339 16.39 -4.34 -1.27
CA GLU A 339 15.82 -3.42 -0.27
C GLU A 339 15.00 -4.14 0.82
N VAL A 340 14.75 -5.44 0.68
CA VAL A 340 13.96 -6.22 1.66
C VAL A 340 14.71 -6.26 3.00
N PRO A 341 14.08 -5.85 4.13
CA PRO A 341 14.75 -5.77 5.43
C PRO A 341 14.92 -7.16 6.06
N ARG A 342 15.94 -7.91 5.64
CA ARG A 342 16.19 -9.31 6.07
C ARG A 342 16.20 -9.49 7.59
N LYS A 343 16.76 -8.54 8.36
CA LYS A 343 16.80 -8.59 9.83
C LYS A 343 15.41 -8.60 10.48
N TYR A 344 14.42 -7.98 9.85
CA TYR A 344 13.06 -7.83 10.38
C TYR A 344 12.02 -8.39 9.39
N LEU A 345 12.40 -9.37 8.56
CA LEU A 345 11.61 -9.87 7.44
C LEU A 345 10.20 -10.28 7.86
N ASN A 346 10.07 -11.06 8.95
CA ASN A 346 8.77 -11.54 9.41
C ASN A 346 7.86 -10.38 9.87
N ALA A 347 8.42 -9.40 10.57
CA ALA A 347 7.66 -8.22 11.02
C ALA A 347 7.23 -7.36 9.82
N TRP A 348 8.11 -7.21 8.82
CA TRP A 348 7.84 -6.46 7.61
C TRP A 348 6.78 -7.15 6.72
N LEU A 349 6.90 -8.46 6.47
CA LEU A 349 5.88 -9.21 5.72
C LEU A 349 4.54 -9.24 6.46
N SER A 350 4.54 -9.46 7.77
CA SER A 350 3.32 -9.42 8.57
C SER A 350 2.67 -8.02 8.61
N TYR A 351 3.40 -6.97 8.25
CA TYR A 351 2.87 -5.61 8.13
C TYR A 351 2.00 -5.44 6.88
N HIS A 352 2.19 -6.29 5.87
CA HIS A 352 1.40 -6.35 4.65
C HIS A 352 0.14 -7.23 4.81
N ILE A 353 -0.12 -7.75 6.00
CA ILE A 353 -1.25 -8.64 6.27
C ILE A 353 -2.12 -7.99 7.33
N VAL A 354 -3.39 -7.78 7.00
CA VAL A 354 -4.40 -7.17 7.88
C VAL A 354 -5.48 -8.19 8.17
N GLU A 355 -5.89 -8.31 9.44
CA GLU A 355 -6.98 -9.20 9.84
C GLU A 355 -8.35 -8.60 9.45
N GLY A 356 -9.22 -9.44 8.87
CA GLY A 356 -10.56 -9.06 8.41
C GLY A 356 -10.67 -8.86 6.90
N GLN A 357 -11.89 -8.72 6.41
CA GLN A 357 -12.20 -8.46 5.00
C GLN A 357 -12.45 -6.96 4.79
N TRP A 358 -11.42 -6.22 4.39
CA TRP A 358 -11.49 -4.77 4.15
C TRP A 358 -11.72 -4.45 2.68
N ASN A 359 -12.97 -4.49 2.26
CA ASN A 359 -13.39 -4.05 0.93
C ASN A 359 -13.32 -2.51 0.80
N PRO A 360 -13.15 -1.95 -0.41
CA PRO A 360 -13.09 -0.50 -0.64
C PRO A 360 -14.21 0.31 0.01
N GLU A 361 -15.43 -0.24 0.01
CA GLU A 361 -16.62 0.42 0.55
C GLU A 361 -16.58 0.61 2.07
N ASN A 362 -15.80 -0.23 2.76
CA ASN A 362 -15.68 -0.24 4.21
C ASN A 362 -14.47 0.56 4.73
N LEU A 363 -13.69 1.13 3.80
CA LEU A 363 -12.52 1.96 4.12
C LEU A 363 -12.93 3.43 4.23
N THR A 364 -12.43 4.08 5.27
CA THR A 364 -12.63 5.51 5.50
C THR A 364 -11.29 6.23 5.56
N ASP A 365 -11.26 7.50 5.16
CA ASP A 365 -10.05 8.30 5.26
C ASP A 365 -9.56 8.39 6.72
N GLY A 366 -8.24 8.32 6.91
CA GLY A 366 -7.59 8.32 8.22
C GLY A 366 -7.75 7.02 9.03
N GLN A 367 -8.42 5.98 8.51
CA GLN A 367 -8.63 4.73 9.24
C GLN A 367 -7.31 4.03 9.56
N LEU A 368 -7.19 3.47 10.77
CA LEU A 368 -6.00 2.75 11.21
C LEU A 368 -6.25 1.24 11.32
N LEU A 369 -5.87 0.51 10.28
CA LEU A 369 -6.03 -0.94 10.22
C LEU A 369 -4.96 -1.64 11.05
N LYS A 370 -5.35 -2.73 11.71
CA LYS A 370 -4.46 -3.51 12.57
C LYS A 370 -3.81 -4.62 11.73
N THR A 371 -2.49 -4.59 11.60
CA THR A 371 -1.71 -5.58 10.85
C THR A 371 -1.39 -6.81 11.71
N GLU A 372 -0.87 -7.88 11.10
CA GLU A 372 -0.34 -9.04 11.83
C GLU A 372 1.06 -8.80 12.41
N SER A 373 1.73 -7.73 11.98
CA SER A 373 3.05 -7.35 12.49
C SER A 373 3.00 -7.00 13.97
N LYS A 374 3.72 -7.74 14.82
CA LYS A 374 3.90 -7.43 16.24
C LYS A 374 5.24 -6.75 16.44
N SER A 375 5.24 -5.76 17.33
CA SER A 375 6.46 -5.04 17.71
C SER A 375 6.65 -5.11 19.22
N ASP A 376 7.83 -5.54 19.66
CA ASP A 376 8.21 -5.48 21.07
C ASP A 376 8.26 -4.03 21.55
N LYS A 377 8.66 -3.10 20.67
CA LYS A 377 8.60 -1.65 20.92
C LYS A 377 7.17 -1.13 21.15
N LEU A 378 6.13 -1.90 20.80
CA LEU A 378 4.73 -1.59 21.09
C LEU A 378 4.16 -2.41 22.26
N ASN A 379 5.00 -2.91 23.18
CA ASN A 379 4.58 -3.84 24.24
C ASN A 379 3.92 -5.11 23.68
N GLY A 380 4.46 -5.65 22.58
CA GLY A 380 3.93 -6.83 21.89
C GLY A 380 2.61 -6.60 21.15
N LYS A 381 2.12 -5.36 21.09
CA LYS A 381 0.90 -5.03 20.33
C LYS A 381 1.19 -5.04 18.83
N LYS A 382 0.12 -5.30 18.06
CA LYS A 382 0.13 -5.27 16.60
C LYS A 382 0.30 -3.82 16.09
N GLN A 383 1.19 -3.64 15.12
CA GLN A 383 1.41 -2.38 14.43
C GLN A 383 0.22 -2.07 13.50
N ARG A 384 0.06 -0.81 13.13
CA ARG A 384 -1.04 -0.33 12.31
C ARG A 384 -0.58 0.25 10.99
N VAL A 385 -1.45 0.19 10.00
CA VAL A 385 -1.29 0.90 8.72
C VAL A 385 -2.40 1.92 8.59
N LYS A 386 -2.03 3.15 8.21
CA LYS A 386 -2.98 4.24 7.97
C LYS A 386 -3.54 4.12 6.57
N VAL A 387 -4.85 4.25 6.43
CA VAL A 387 -5.55 4.28 5.16
C VAL A 387 -5.81 5.73 4.80
N GLN A 388 -5.55 6.09 3.56
CA GLN A 388 -5.97 7.36 2.97
C GLN A 388 -6.95 7.06 1.85
N VAL A 389 -8.10 7.73 1.88
CA VAL A 389 -9.14 7.57 0.87
C VAL A 389 -9.48 8.94 0.32
N GLU A 390 -9.16 9.16 -0.95
CA GLU A 390 -9.38 10.43 -1.64
C GLU A 390 -10.25 10.19 -2.88
N ASP A 391 -11.05 11.18 -3.28
CA ASP A 391 -11.74 11.11 -4.57
C ASP A 391 -10.70 11.11 -5.70
N SER A 392 -10.82 10.17 -6.62
CA SER A 392 -9.89 10.02 -7.73
C SER A 392 -9.92 11.27 -8.60
N ALA A 393 -8.77 11.93 -8.71
CA ALA A 393 -8.58 13.09 -9.58
C ALA A 393 -8.70 12.74 -11.08
N VAL A 394 -8.51 11.46 -11.42
CA VAL A 394 -8.47 10.97 -12.82
C VAL A 394 -9.83 10.48 -13.27
N ILE A 395 -10.57 9.76 -12.41
CA ILE A 395 -11.83 9.12 -12.76
C ILE A 395 -12.92 9.60 -11.81
N LYS A 396 -13.82 10.43 -12.31
CA LYS A 396 -14.91 11.01 -11.54
C LYS A 396 -15.80 9.90 -10.97
N GLY A 397 -15.89 9.81 -9.65
CA GLY A 397 -16.69 8.81 -8.92
C GLY A 397 -15.92 7.59 -8.40
N HIS A 398 -14.64 7.43 -8.75
CA HIS A 398 -13.77 6.42 -8.14
C HIS A 398 -13.03 7.00 -6.93
N LYS A 399 -12.70 6.16 -5.95
CA LYS A 399 -11.87 6.54 -4.80
C LYS A 399 -10.46 5.99 -4.98
N SER A 400 -9.46 6.86 -4.82
CA SER A 400 -8.06 6.46 -4.68
C SER A 400 -7.83 5.99 -3.26
N ILE A 401 -7.22 4.81 -3.10
CA ILE A 401 -6.93 4.21 -1.80
C ILE A 401 -5.42 4.05 -1.66
N ASN A 402 -4.86 4.57 -0.56
CA ASN A 402 -3.48 4.37 -0.19
C ASN A 402 -3.37 3.70 1.17
N PHE A 403 -2.41 2.78 1.30
CA PHE A 403 -2.01 2.19 2.56
C PHE A 403 -0.62 2.72 2.94
N GLY A 404 -0.54 3.47 4.03
CA GLY A 404 0.65 4.21 4.41
C GLY A 404 1.01 5.23 3.32
N ARG A 405 2.15 5.03 2.66
CA ARG A 405 2.62 5.87 1.54
C ARG A 405 2.51 5.16 0.18
N SER A 406 1.86 3.99 0.14
CA SER A 406 1.76 3.16 -1.06
C SER A 406 0.35 3.18 -1.62
N GLY A 407 0.22 3.57 -2.88
CA GLY A 407 -1.06 3.56 -3.59
C GLY A 407 -1.39 2.18 -4.13
N VAL A 408 -2.69 1.90 -4.23
CA VAL A 408 -3.21 0.69 -4.85
C VAL A 408 -3.07 0.79 -6.38
N ALA A 409 -2.43 -0.21 -7.00
CA ALA A 409 -2.09 -0.20 -8.41
C ALA A 409 -3.22 -0.68 -9.33
N GLN A 410 -4.11 -1.53 -8.82
CA GLN A 410 -5.22 -2.14 -9.56
C GLN A 410 -6.42 -2.33 -8.63
N ASP A 411 -7.61 -2.51 -9.20
CA ASP A 411 -8.81 -2.78 -8.41
C ASP A 411 -8.61 -4.03 -7.52
N PRO A 412 -9.02 -3.98 -6.25
CA PRO A 412 -8.81 -5.09 -5.34
C PRO A 412 -9.69 -6.28 -5.69
N ILE A 413 -9.12 -7.47 -5.52
CA ILE A 413 -9.80 -8.72 -5.85
C ILE A 413 -10.14 -9.47 -4.56
N THR A 414 -11.32 -10.08 -4.55
CA THR A 414 -11.74 -10.97 -3.46
C THR A 414 -11.45 -12.41 -3.84
N SER A 415 -10.68 -13.12 -3.01
CA SER A 415 -10.37 -14.54 -3.16
C SER A 415 -10.92 -15.28 -1.95
N GLY A 416 -12.09 -15.93 -2.12
CA GLY A 416 -12.80 -16.54 -0.99
C GLY A 416 -13.18 -15.50 0.07
N LYS A 417 -12.63 -15.61 1.28
CA LYS A 417 -12.84 -14.65 2.38
C LYS A 417 -11.77 -13.57 2.47
N HIS A 418 -10.78 -13.58 1.57
CA HIS A 418 -9.65 -12.67 1.59
C HIS A 418 -9.83 -11.54 0.57
N VAL A 419 -9.22 -10.39 0.84
CA VAL A 419 -9.14 -9.27 -0.11
C VAL A 419 -7.68 -9.04 -0.45
N ILE A 420 -7.37 -8.84 -1.72
CA ILE A 420 -6.02 -8.58 -2.19
C ILE A 420 -5.98 -7.16 -2.75
N TYR A 421 -5.06 -6.34 -2.23
CA TYR A 421 -4.68 -5.06 -2.82
C TYR A 421 -3.27 -5.18 -3.38
N LEU A 422 -3.13 -4.96 -4.69
CA LEU A 422 -1.80 -4.81 -5.29
C LEU A 422 -1.28 -3.41 -5.03
N LEU A 423 -0.09 -3.32 -4.46
CA LEU A 423 0.54 -2.07 -4.09
C LEU A 423 1.59 -1.66 -5.13
N SER A 424 1.55 -0.38 -5.50
CA SER A 424 2.54 0.26 -6.38
C SER A 424 3.95 0.33 -5.76
N ARG A 425 4.05 0.20 -4.43
CA ARG A 425 5.30 0.19 -3.65
C ARG A 425 5.16 -0.74 -2.45
N SER A 426 6.27 -1.31 -2.02
CA SER A 426 6.37 -2.01 -0.75
C SER A 426 6.00 -1.09 0.43
N LEU A 427 5.27 -1.62 1.43
CA LEU A 427 5.05 -0.88 2.68
C LEU A 427 6.34 -0.80 3.47
N GLN A 428 6.57 0.33 4.11
CA GLN A 428 7.68 0.51 5.04
C GLN A 428 7.16 0.40 6.47
N LEU A 429 7.88 -0.34 7.32
CA LEU A 429 7.59 -0.33 8.75
C LEU A 429 7.75 1.10 9.28
N PRO A 430 6.89 1.53 10.21
CA PRO A 430 7.05 2.84 10.85
C PRO A 430 8.44 3.00 11.46
N GLN A 431 9.07 4.16 11.23
CA GLN A 431 10.41 4.46 11.72
C GLN A 431 10.42 4.75 13.22
N ASP A 432 11.60 4.68 13.83
CA ASP A 432 11.76 5.07 15.24
C ASP A 432 11.45 6.55 15.43
N MET A 433 10.89 6.89 16.59
CA MET A 433 10.41 8.23 16.89
C MET A 433 11.48 9.31 16.69
N ILE A 434 12.71 9.05 17.14
CA ILE A 434 13.83 10.00 17.03
C ILE A 434 14.24 10.27 15.57
N TYR A 435 14.07 9.32 14.66
CA TYR A 435 14.33 9.54 13.23
C TYR A 435 13.15 10.17 12.50
N SER A 436 11.92 10.01 13.03
CA SER A 436 10.72 10.61 12.45
C SER A 436 10.59 12.11 12.74
N LEU A 437 11.09 12.58 13.89
CA LEU A 437 10.95 13.97 14.34
C LEU A 437 11.65 14.99 13.43
N PRO A 438 12.93 14.82 13.01
CA PRO A 438 13.64 15.83 12.22
C PRO A 438 13.11 16.02 10.80
N ILE A 439 12.24 15.11 10.32
CA ILE A 439 11.60 15.22 9.00
C ILE A 439 10.60 16.39 8.98
N ASP A 440 10.03 16.73 10.14
CA ASP A 440 9.05 17.80 10.29
C ASP A 440 9.71 19.08 10.82
N LEU A 441 9.83 20.10 9.97
CA LEU A 441 10.49 21.36 10.32
C LEU A 441 9.78 22.12 11.45
N ASP A 442 8.48 21.90 11.66
CA ASP A 442 7.70 22.51 12.74
C ASP A 442 8.09 21.94 14.12
N LEU A 443 8.86 20.85 14.17
CA LEU A 443 9.28 20.20 15.41
C LEU A 443 10.76 20.48 15.72
N SER A 444 11.42 21.37 14.99
CA SER A 444 12.86 21.64 15.15
C SER A 444 13.24 22.12 16.56
N THR A 445 12.40 22.92 17.23
CA THR A 445 12.64 23.30 18.63
C THR A 445 12.54 22.10 19.56
N LEU A 446 11.53 21.22 19.40
CA LEU A 446 11.40 19.99 20.18
C LEU A 446 12.58 19.05 19.96
N VAL A 447 13.03 18.91 18.70
CA VAL A 447 14.23 18.12 18.39
C VAL A 447 15.43 18.70 19.14
N ALA A 448 15.67 20.01 19.04
CA ALA A 448 16.79 20.65 19.73
C ALA A 448 16.73 20.42 21.26
N THR A 449 15.54 20.48 21.87
CA THR A 449 15.40 20.24 23.31
C THR A 449 15.67 18.79 23.70
N ILE A 450 15.19 17.81 22.92
CA ILE A 450 15.46 16.37 23.16
C ILE A 450 16.97 16.08 23.12
N TYR A 451 17.69 16.65 22.16
CA TYR A 451 19.14 16.48 22.04
C TYR A 451 19.91 17.25 23.12
N ALA A 452 19.44 18.43 23.54
CA ALA A 452 20.08 19.21 24.60
C ALA A 452 19.98 18.54 25.98
N THR A 453 18.92 17.76 26.22
CA THR A 453 18.66 17.07 27.49
C THR A 453 19.02 15.58 27.48
N ASP A 454 19.77 15.11 26.47
CA ASP A 454 20.14 13.69 26.29
C ASP A 454 18.96 12.72 26.48
N SER A 455 17.77 13.09 25.96
CA SER A 455 16.51 12.36 26.18
C SER A 455 16.14 11.41 25.04
N GLN A 456 17.04 11.23 24.06
CA GLN A 456 16.84 10.36 22.90
C GLN A 456 16.58 8.91 23.33
N ASP A 457 17.46 8.36 24.17
CA ASP A 457 17.39 6.96 24.59
C ASP A 457 16.14 6.70 25.44
N LEU A 458 15.80 7.63 26.35
CA LEU A 458 14.59 7.56 27.16
C LEU A 458 13.33 7.40 26.29
N ILE A 459 13.22 8.18 25.21
CA ILE A 459 12.07 8.14 24.31
C ILE A 459 12.12 6.90 23.41
N ASN A 460 13.29 6.54 22.89
CA ASN A 460 13.45 5.46 21.91
C ASN A 460 13.31 4.06 22.54
N GLU A 461 13.76 3.89 23.78
CA GLU A 461 13.66 2.64 24.53
C GLU A 461 12.28 2.43 25.16
N ALA A 462 11.51 3.51 25.34
CA ALA A 462 10.16 3.42 25.87
C ALA A 462 9.24 2.63 24.92
N GLN A 463 8.45 1.74 25.49
CA GLN A 463 7.59 0.83 24.74
C GLN A 463 6.13 1.28 24.77
N GLY A 464 5.52 1.37 23.59
CA GLY A 464 4.10 1.65 23.43
C GLY A 464 3.68 3.01 23.97
N ILE A 465 4.36 4.07 23.52
CA ILE A 465 4.10 5.43 23.99
C ILE A 465 3.23 6.26 23.04
N THR A 466 2.71 7.37 23.55
CA THR A 466 2.21 8.47 22.73
C THR A 466 3.04 9.70 23.00
N LEU A 467 3.67 10.28 21.98
CA LEU A 467 4.35 11.57 22.08
C LEU A 467 3.42 12.68 21.60
N PHE A 468 3.06 13.59 22.48
CA PHE A 468 2.41 14.83 22.14
C PHE A 468 3.48 15.88 21.81
N ALA A 469 3.84 16.00 20.54
CA ALA A 469 4.97 16.80 20.07
C ALA A 469 4.56 18.28 19.91
N PRO A 470 5.05 19.21 20.75
CA PRO A 470 4.75 20.63 20.59
C PRO A 470 5.45 21.21 19.37
N SER A 471 4.72 21.99 18.59
CA SER A 471 5.26 22.74 17.45
C SER A 471 6.18 23.88 17.88
N ASN A 472 6.96 24.43 16.94
CA ASN A 472 7.76 25.63 17.17
C ASN A 472 6.91 26.80 17.69
N ALA A 473 5.74 27.01 17.09
CA ALA A 473 4.78 28.02 17.54
C ALA A 473 4.29 27.75 18.99
N ALA A 474 4.20 26.49 19.42
CA ALA A 474 3.87 26.15 20.80
C ALA A 474 4.95 26.63 21.78
N PHE A 475 6.24 26.46 21.43
CA PHE A 475 7.36 26.98 22.22
C PHE A 475 7.44 28.51 22.17
N GLU A 476 7.09 29.15 21.07
CA GLU A 476 7.03 30.61 20.99
C GLU A 476 5.96 31.20 21.92
N ARG A 477 4.79 30.54 22.04
CA ARG A 477 3.69 30.95 22.93
C ARG A 477 4.05 30.97 24.42
N LEU A 478 5.03 30.18 24.84
CA LEU A 478 5.57 30.22 26.20
C LEU A 478 6.39 31.50 26.48
N GLY A 479 6.77 32.24 25.44
CA GLY A 479 7.45 33.53 25.55
C GLY A 479 8.75 33.45 26.34
N LEU A 480 8.88 34.27 27.38
CA LEU A 480 10.10 34.37 28.19
C LEU A 480 10.42 33.09 28.97
N VAL A 481 9.43 32.23 29.21
CA VAL A 481 9.64 30.94 29.88
C VAL A 481 10.51 30.02 29.04
N THR A 482 10.36 30.04 27.71
CA THR A 482 11.20 29.25 26.79
C THR A 482 12.67 29.63 26.91
N LYS A 483 12.99 30.93 27.05
CA LYS A 483 14.38 31.38 27.22
C LYS A 483 15.02 30.80 28.48
N TYR A 484 14.28 30.73 29.57
CA TYR A 484 14.74 30.11 30.82
C TYR A 484 14.93 28.59 30.67
N LEU A 485 13.96 27.89 30.08
CA LEU A 485 14.01 26.43 29.92
C LEU A 485 15.17 25.98 29.03
N LEU A 486 15.55 26.81 28.05
CA LEU A 486 16.66 26.52 27.12
C LEU A 486 18.04 26.95 27.63
N LEU A 487 18.16 27.47 28.85
CA LEU A 487 19.47 27.77 29.43
C LEU A 487 20.30 26.48 29.61
N PRO A 488 21.62 26.50 29.34
CA PRO A 488 22.50 25.34 29.49
C PRO A 488 22.83 25.01 30.96
N GLU A 489 22.06 25.53 31.91
CA GLU A 489 22.26 25.33 33.35
C GLU A 489 21.62 24.03 33.83
N GLU A 490 22.23 23.38 34.84
CA GLU A 490 21.76 22.09 35.36
C GLU A 490 20.29 22.13 35.84
N GLU A 491 19.86 23.19 36.51
CA GLU A 491 18.47 23.33 36.99
C GLU A 491 17.48 23.42 35.82
N SER A 492 17.78 24.25 34.81
CA SER A 492 16.95 24.42 33.62
C SER A 492 16.89 23.15 32.79
N GLN A 493 18.03 22.48 32.59
CA GLN A 493 18.10 21.21 31.84
C GLN A 493 17.30 20.09 32.51
N LYS A 494 17.33 19.98 33.86
CA LYS A 494 16.49 19.02 34.59
C LYS A 494 14.99 19.29 34.43
N LYS A 495 14.59 20.56 34.48
CA LYS A 495 13.18 20.95 34.23
C LYS A 495 12.79 20.67 32.78
N LEU A 496 13.65 20.99 31.82
CA LEU A 496 13.41 20.72 30.40
C LEU A 496 13.30 19.22 30.12
N GLN A 497 14.16 18.40 30.71
CA GLN A 497 14.09 16.93 30.60
C GLN A 497 12.77 16.38 31.17
N THR A 498 12.34 16.90 32.33
CA THR A 498 11.05 16.54 32.94
C THR A 498 9.88 16.96 32.03
N LEU A 499 9.96 18.14 31.43
CA LEU A 499 8.95 18.66 30.51
C LEU A 499 8.85 17.79 29.25
N ILE A 500 9.96 17.41 28.63
CA ILE A 500 9.98 16.53 27.46
C ILE A 500 9.38 15.16 27.82
N SER A 501 9.77 14.61 28.98
CA SER A 501 9.26 13.33 29.48
C SER A 501 7.76 13.38 29.80
N PHE A 502 7.22 14.56 30.13
CA PHE A 502 5.79 14.77 30.39
C PHE A 502 4.95 14.69 29.11
N HIS A 503 5.50 15.06 27.96
CA HIS A 503 4.82 14.98 26.68
C HIS A 503 4.73 13.55 26.13
N ALA A 504 5.46 12.59 26.72
CA ALA A 504 5.43 11.19 26.35
C ALA A 504 4.62 10.37 27.36
N THR A 505 3.53 9.74 26.91
CA THR A 505 2.67 8.90 27.76
C THR A 505 3.02 7.43 27.65
N LYS A 506 2.80 6.65 28.71
CA LYS A 506 3.02 5.18 28.73
C LYS A 506 1.90 4.38 28.05
N SER A 507 1.02 5.05 27.31
CA SER A 507 -0.12 4.46 26.60
C SER A 507 -0.14 4.94 25.15
N VAL A 508 -0.65 4.10 24.24
CA VAL A 508 -0.82 4.47 22.82
C VAL A 508 -2.24 4.95 22.56
N PHE A 509 -2.40 6.21 22.18
CA PHE A 509 -3.68 6.85 21.88
C PHE A 509 -3.85 7.04 20.38
N TYR A 510 -4.77 6.27 19.78
CA TYR A 510 -5.15 6.43 18.39
C TYR A 510 -6.48 7.17 18.30
N THR A 511 -6.54 8.28 17.57
CA THR A 511 -7.73 9.16 17.62
C THR A 511 -9.01 8.44 17.15
N GLY A 512 -8.91 7.60 16.12
CA GLY A 512 -10.02 6.79 15.61
C GLY A 512 -10.53 5.70 16.57
N ARG A 513 -9.79 5.38 17.64
CA ARG A 513 -10.23 4.40 18.67
C ARG A 513 -10.59 5.03 20.01
N MET A 514 -10.31 6.31 20.18
CA MET A 514 -10.72 7.05 21.37
C MET A 514 -12.23 7.24 21.36
N ARG A 515 -12.86 6.92 22.49
CA ARG A 515 -14.25 7.30 22.77
C ARG A 515 -14.28 8.80 23.11
N THR A 516 -15.39 9.46 22.86
CA THR A 516 -15.64 10.82 23.37
C THR A 516 -15.45 10.83 24.89
N GLY A 517 -14.79 11.88 25.39
CA GLY A 517 -14.54 12.12 26.80
C GLY A 517 -13.06 12.11 27.16
N ALA A 518 -12.80 12.40 28.43
CA ALA A 518 -11.46 12.55 28.98
C ALA A 518 -10.90 11.22 29.51
N ILE A 519 -9.63 10.96 29.20
CA ILE A 519 -8.86 9.79 29.67
C ILE A 519 -7.54 10.30 30.24
N SER A 520 -7.21 9.89 31.47
CA SER A 520 -5.90 10.17 32.08
C SER A 520 -4.91 9.05 31.78
N SER A 521 -3.64 9.37 31.57
CA SER A 521 -2.54 8.41 31.47
C SER A 521 -1.27 8.94 32.11
N GLN A 522 -0.52 8.03 32.73
CA GLN A 522 0.79 8.34 33.26
C GLN A 522 1.79 8.65 32.14
N THR A 523 2.60 9.66 32.36
CA THR A 523 3.70 10.09 31.47
C THR A 523 5.03 9.41 31.84
N LEU A 524 6.06 9.56 31.00
CA LEU A 524 7.42 9.13 31.33
C LEU A 524 8.00 9.95 32.49
N ALA A 525 7.53 11.20 32.67
CA ALA A 525 7.84 12.01 33.86
C ALA A 525 7.15 11.53 35.15
N GLY A 526 6.26 10.53 35.07
CA GLY A 526 5.54 9.96 36.21
C GLY A 526 4.26 10.70 36.60
N ALA A 527 4.09 11.96 36.17
CA ALA A 527 2.85 12.72 36.31
C ALA A 527 1.80 12.30 35.29
N ASP A 528 0.52 12.58 35.58
CA ASP A 528 -0.59 12.25 34.69
C ASP A 528 -0.89 13.38 33.69
N ILE A 529 -1.22 12.99 32.46
CA ILE A 529 -1.74 13.87 31.41
C ILE A 529 -3.14 13.40 31.01
N THR A 530 -4.04 14.35 30.80
CA THR A 530 -5.41 14.09 30.37
C THR A 530 -5.55 14.35 28.88
N VAL A 531 -6.13 13.38 28.17
CA VAL A 531 -6.45 13.47 26.75
C VAL A 531 -7.96 13.41 26.61
N ASN A 532 -8.57 14.41 25.98
CA ASN A 532 -10.02 14.52 25.80
C ASN A 532 -10.36 14.54 24.31
N LYS A 533 -11.30 13.70 23.89
CA LYS A 533 -11.88 13.77 22.55
C LYS A 533 -13.28 14.35 22.62
N THR A 534 -13.55 15.39 21.85
CA THR A 534 -14.88 16.01 21.76
C THR A 534 -15.81 15.23 20.84
N ASP A 535 -17.11 15.55 20.89
CA ASP A 535 -18.10 14.98 19.98
C ASP A 535 -17.83 15.33 18.51
N ASP A 536 -17.21 16.49 18.26
CA ASP A 536 -16.78 16.94 16.93
C ASP A 536 -15.51 16.21 16.43
N GLY A 537 -14.91 15.35 17.26
CA GLY A 537 -13.73 14.56 16.91
C GLY A 537 -12.39 15.22 17.19
N ASP A 538 -12.39 16.51 17.58
CA ASP A 538 -11.18 17.22 18.02
C ASP A 538 -10.60 16.56 19.27
N VAL A 539 -9.26 16.48 19.32
CA VAL A 539 -8.53 15.93 20.46
C VAL A 539 -7.76 17.05 21.15
N PHE A 540 -7.94 17.13 22.46
CA PHE A 540 -7.31 18.09 23.33
C PHE A 540 -6.49 17.37 24.38
N VAL A 541 -5.34 17.95 24.72
CA VAL A 541 -4.38 17.44 25.69
C VAL A 541 -4.24 18.49 26.77
N ARG A 542 -4.18 18.02 28.02
CA ARG A 542 -4.07 18.90 29.17
C ARG A 542 -3.25 18.22 30.26
N GLY A 543 -2.22 18.91 30.73
CA GLY A 543 -1.55 18.59 31.97
C GLY A 543 -2.40 18.98 33.18
N ILE A 544 -2.18 18.33 34.33
CA ILE A 544 -2.71 18.84 35.59
C ILE A 544 -2.01 20.18 35.85
N GLY A 545 -2.73 21.27 35.58
CA GLY A 545 -2.24 22.65 35.55
C GLY A 545 -1.82 23.21 36.92
N ALA A 546 -1.41 24.47 36.90
CA ALA A 546 -0.87 25.24 38.02
C ALA A 546 -1.67 25.09 39.33
N LYS A 547 -1.01 25.35 40.48
CA LYS A 547 -1.63 25.30 41.83
C LYS A 547 -2.86 26.21 41.95
N ASP A 548 -3.02 27.21 41.07
CA ASP A 548 -4.22 28.02 41.03
C ASP A 548 -5.32 27.40 40.15
N GLY A 549 -6.48 27.12 40.75
CA GLY A 549 -7.65 26.58 40.05
C GLY A 549 -8.25 27.46 38.94
N ALA A 550 -7.53 28.49 38.49
CA ALA A 550 -7.84 29.37 37.36
C ALA A 550 -7.32 28.84 36.02
N ASP A 551 -6.62 27.70 36.00
CA ASP A 551 -5.97 27.14 34.81
C ASP A 551 -6.95 26.42 33.85
N ARG A 552 -8.03 27.13 33.48
CA ARG A 552 -8.94 26.77 32.39
C ARG A 552 -8.36 27.07 30.99
N GLY A 553 -7.16 27.65 30.90
CA GLY A 553 -6.67 28.33 29.68
C GLY A 553 -5.56 27.66 28.87
N VAL A 554 -4.83 26.68 29.39
CA VAL A 554 -3.79 25.98 28.61
C VAL A 554 -4.28 24.57 28.32
N VAL A 555 -4.97 24.45 27.19
CA VAL A 555 -5.38 23.17 26.62
C VAL A 555 -4.75 23.12 25.24
N ALA A 556 -3.83 22.20 25.04
CA ALA A 556 -3.24 21.92 23.75
C ALA A 556 -4.26 21.24 22.82
N LYS A 557 -4.48 21.79 21.63
CA LYS A 557 -5.21 21.12 20.56
C LYS A 557 -4.25 20.24 19.75
N VAL A 558 -4.65 19.00 19.51
CA VAL A 558 -3.98 18.13 18.53
C VAL A 558 -4.42 18.57 17.15
N PHE A 559 -3.51 19.16 16.38
CA PHE A 559 -3.80 19.65 15.03
C PHE A 559 -3.30 18.72 13.92
N GLN A 560 -2.38 17.80 14.23
CA GLN A 560 -2.04 16.68 13.35
C GLN A 560 -1.93 15.41 14.18
N ALA A 561 -2.72 14.41 13.82
CA ALA A 561 -2.86 13.20 14.60
C ALA A 561 -2.43 11.93 13.86
N ASP A 562 -2.16 10.89 14.66
CA ASP A 562 -1.91 9.52 14.22
C ASP A 562 -0.69 9.39 13.29
N ASN A 563 0.40 10.10 13.60
CA ASN A 563 1.69 9.88 12.96
C ASN A 563 2.32 8.61 13.57
N LEU A 564 2.29 7.50 12.82
CA LEU A 564 2.72 6.19 13.30
C LEU A 564 4.25 6.09 13.38
N VAL A 565 4.75 5.57 14.50
CA VAL A 565 6.18 5.32 14.72
C VAL A 565 6.41 3.91 15.30
N ALA A 566 7.65 3.42 15.30
CA ALA A 566 7.97 2.05 15.65
C ALA A 566 7.57 1.67 17.09
N ASN A 567 7.70 2.60 18.03
CA ASN A 567 7.43 2.40 19.46
C ASN A 567 6.15 3.08 19.95
N GLY A 568 5.32 3.61 19.04
CA GLY A 568 4.13 4.35 19.47
C GLY A 568 3.42 5.13 18.39
N VAL A 569 2.85 6.25 18.80
CA VAL A 569 2.19 7.23 17.93
C VAL A 569 2.59 8.64 18.35
N MET A 570 2.70 9.54 17.38
CA MET A 570 2.98 10.94 17.59
C MET A 570 1.78 11.79 17.18
N HIS A 571 1.46 12.79 17.99
CA HIS A 571 0.44 13.80 17.73
C HIS A 571 1.06 15.19 17.87
N LYS A 572 0.93 16.06 16.89
CA LYS A 572 1.41 17.44 16.99
C LYS A 572 0.41 18.29 17.76
N ILE A 573 0.93 19.08 18.70
CA ILE A 573 0.13 19.98 19.54
C ILE A 573 0.56 21.44 19.40
N ASP A 574 -0.39 22.34 19.56
CA ASP A 574 -0.22 23.79 19.37
C ASP A 574 0.26 24.55 20.61
N ARG A 575 0.29 23.91 21.79
CA ARG A 575 0.74 24.46 23.06
C ARG A 575 1.65 23.49 23.79
N VAL A 576 2.61 24.00 24.57
CA VAL A 576 3.47 23.18 25.42
C VAL A 576 2.78 22.95 26.75
N GLU A 577 2.66 21.70 27.17
CA GLU A 577 2.05 21.31 28.43
C GLU A 577 3.11 21.23 29.54
N ILE A 578 2.95 22.05 30.59
CA ILE A 578 3.89 22.09 31.71
C ILE A 578 3.26 21.33 32.90
N PRO A 579 3.93 20.31 33.46
CA PRO A 579 3.42 19.60 34.62
C PRO A 579 3.52 20.43 35.91
N HIS A 580 2.58 20.23 36.83
CA HIS A 580 2.51 20.92 38.13
C HIS A 580 3.78 20.83 39.00
N ASN A 581 4.62 19.82 38.79
CA ASN A 581 5.86 19.62 39.53
C ASN A 581 7.02 20.49 39.00
N ILE A 582 6.85 21.16 37.86
CA ILE A 582 7.80 22.15 37.35
C ILE A 582 7.37 23.53 37.85
N GLU A 583 8.10 24.02 38.85
CA GLU A 583 7.92 25.36 39.38
C GLU A 583 8.78 26.36 38.59
N ILE A 584 8.10 27.34 37.99
CA ILE A 584 8.67 28.44 37.22
C ILE A 584 8.39 29.73 38.00
N SER A 585 9.43 30.22 38.68
CA SER A 585 9.37 31.46 39.45
C SER A 585 9.70 32.69 38.60
N ALA A 586 9.36 33.89 39.09
CA ALA A 586 9.77 35.14 38.44
C ALA A 586 11.30 35.22 38.34
N LYS A 587 12.01 34.74 39.36
CA LYS A 587 13.49 34.60 39.36
C LYS A 587 14.00 33.77 38.20
N ASN A 588 13.35 32.64 37.89
CA ASN A 588 13.73 31.79 36.76
C ASN A 588 13.59 32.55 35.43
N ILE A 589 12.47 33.23 35.21
CA ILE A 589 12.22 33.99 33.98
C ILE A 589 13.21 35.16 33.86
N LEU A 590 13.43 35.92 34.94
CA LEU A 590 14.39 37.03 35.00
C LEU A 590 15.82 36.59 34.64
N ARG A 591 16.23 35.40 35.09
CA ARG A 591 17.51 34.78 34.70
C ARG A 591 17.55 34.46 33.21
N GLY A 592 16.48 33.87 32.67
CA GLY A 592 16.38 33.52 31.24
C GLY A 592 16.44 34.73 30.30
N ILE A 593 16.03 35.92 30.76
CA ILE A 593 16.14 37.18 30.00
C ILE A 593 17.38 38.01 30.35
N GLU A 594 18.27 37.48 31.18
CA GLU A 594 19.52 38.12 31.62
C GLU A 594 19.32 39.49 32.31
N SER A 595 18.21 39.70 33.01
CA SER A 595 17.87 41.00 33.65
C SER A 595 18.60 41.27 34.97
N SER A 596 19.92 41.17 34.94
CA SER A 596 20.81 41.33 36.10
C SER A 596 20.66 42.70 36.78
N THR A 597 20.51 43.76 36.00
CA THR A 597 20.38 45.14 36.48
C THR A 597 19.08 45.35 37.26
N PHE A 598 17.96 44.81 36.73
CA PHE A 598 16.67 44.89 37.39
C PHE A 598 16.64 44.08 38.70
N ILE A 599 17.23 42.88 38.72
CA ILE A 599 17.39 42.08 39.95
C ILE A 599 18.15 42.89 41.01
N ALA A 600 19.24 43.56 40.62
CA ALA A 600 20.02 44.40 41.53
C ALA A 600 19.21 45.60 42.06
N ILE A 601 18.39 46.26 41.23
CA ILE A 601 17.50 47.34 41.65
C ILE A 601 16.49 46.85 42.70
N MET A 602 15.84 45.71 42.43
CA MET A 602 14.87 45.11 43.36
C MET A 602 15.53 44.73 44.70
N GLN A 603 16.78 44.25 44.67
CA GLN A 603 17.57 43.97 45.87
C GLN A 603 17.87 45.25 46.68
N HIS A 604 18.34 46.31 46.03
CA HIS A 604 18.65 47.57 46.70
C HIS A 604 17.39 48.29 47.22
N ALA A 605 16.24 48.09 46.57
CA ALA A 605 14.94 48.58 47.04
C ALA A 605 14.32 47.74 48.18
N ASN A 606 15.00 46.68 48.64
CA ASN A 606 14.49 45.74 49.63
C ASN A 606 13.18 45.05 49.20
N LEU A 607 13.07 44.74 47.90
CA LEU A 607 11.94 44.05 47.27
C LEU A 607 12.33 42.67 46.72
N SER A 608 13.47 42.10 47.14
CA SER A 608 13.92 40.75 46.75
C SER A 608 12.85 39.69 47.02
N ASP A 609 12.13 39.83 48.13
CA ASP A 609 11.06 38.92 48.52
C ASP A 609 9.99 38.83 47.43
N ILE A 610 9.76 39.85 46.61
CA ILE A 610 8.77 39.83 45.52
C ILE A 610 9.22 38.92 44.39
N ILE A 611 10.52 38.86 44.12
CA ILE A 611 11.11 37.97 43.10
C ILE A 611 11.07 36.51 43.57
N GLU A 612 11.15 36.29 44.88
CA GLU A 612 11.22 34.97 45.52
C GLU A 612 9.88 34.50 46.12
N SER A 613 8.84 35.35 46.12
CA SER A 613 7.54 35.08 46.75
C SER A 613 6.63 34.26 45.85
N ASP A 614 5.83 33.39 46.48
CA ASP A 614 4.69 32.66 45.86
C ASP A 614 3.44 33.54 45.68
N LYS A 615 3.62 34.87 45.57
CA LYS A 615 2.51 35.82 45.44
C LYS A 615 2.38 36.20 43.98
N LYS A 616 1.13 36.35 43.52
CA LYS A 616 0.73 36.62 42.13
C LYS A 616 1.07 38.04 41.64
N TYR A 617 2.34 38.44 41.73
CA TYR A 617 2.81 39.70 41.18
C TYR A 617 3.14 39.58 39.70
N THR A 618 2.92 40.64 38.94
CA THR A 618 3.46 40.76 37.58
C THR A 618 4.56 41.81 37.54
N LEU A 619 5.76 41.42 37.15
CA LEU A 619 6.92 42.32 37.07
C LEU A 619 7.04 42.94 35.69
N LEU A 620 7.09 44.26 35.62
CA LEU A 620 7.49 45.00 34.43
C LEU A 620 9.02 45.13 34.46
N VAL A 621 9.71 44.52 33.52
CA VAL A 621 11.16 44.36 33.58
C VAL A 621 11.80 45.05 32.40
N PRO A 622 12.40 46.23 32.60
CA PRO A 622 13.17 46.86 31.54
C PRO A 622 14.36 45.98 31.15
N ASN A 623 14.63 45.87 29.85
CA ASN A 623 15.84 45.21 29.40
C ASN A 623 17.09 46.01 29.82
N ASP A 624 18.26 45.37 29.82
CA ASP A 624 19.51 46.04 30.26
C ASP A 624 19.88 47.26 29.38
N ARG A 625 19.44 47.29 28.11
CA ARG A 625 19.61 48.46 27.22
C ARG A 625 18.77 49.67 27.65
N ALA A 626 17.61 49.44 28.27
CA ALA A 626 16.75 50.50 28.80
C ALA A 626 17.46 51.24 29.92
N PHE A 627 18.19 50.51 30.77
CA PHE A 627 18.96 51.07 31.87
C PHE A 627 20.15 51.93 31.42
N ALA A 628 20.72 51.68 30.24
CA ALA A 628 21.78 52.51 29.67
C ALA A 628 21.32 53.95 29.34
N ARG A 629 19.99 54.17 29.21
CA ARG A 629 19.41 55.49 28.93
C ARG A 629 19.20 56.35 30.18
N ILE A 630 19.42 55.79 31.37
CA ILE A 630 19.26 56.49 32.65
C ILE A 630 20.54 56.47 33.47
N ASN A 631 20.72 57.46 34.35
CA ASN A 631 21.87 57.50 35.25
C ASN A 631 21.63 56.58 36.45
N ILE A 632 21.94 55.28 36.28
CA ILE A 632 21.76 54.24 37.32
C ILE A 632 22.51 54.63 38.61
N SER A 633 23.71 55.20 38.50
CA SER A 633 24.50 55.62 39.67
C SER A 633 23.86 56.76 40.45
N ALA A 634 23.05 57.60 39.81
CA ALA A 634 22.24 58.60 40.51
C ALA A 634 21.02 57.94 41.17
N LEU A 635 20.36 57.00 40.48
CA LEU A 635 19.21 56.28 41.01
C LEU A 635 19.56 55.44 42.25
N LEU A 636 20.69 54.73 42.24
CA LEU A 636 21.15 53.92 43.37
C LEU A 636 21.59 54.75 44.59
N ARG A 637 21.84 56.06 44.43
CA ARG A 637 22.19 56.97 45.54
C ARG A 637 20.97 57.59 46.22
N ASP A 638 19.81 57.55 45.57
CA ASP A 638 18.55 58.10 46.06
C ASP A 638 17.59 56.95 46.37
N GLN A 639 17.58 56.53 47.64
CA GLN A 639 16.82 55.37 48.10
C GLN A 639 15.31 55.56 47.90
N GLU A 640 14.79 56.78 48.07
CA GLU A 640 13.36 57.07 47.92
C GLU A 640 12.97 56.93 46.45
N ARG A 641 13.78 57.49 45.55
CA ARG A 641 13.56 57.39 44.10
C ARG A 641 13.70 55.96 43.58
N LEU A 642 14.68 55.22 44.07
CA LEU A 642 14.87 53.80 43.75
C LEU A 642 13.65 52.97 44.17
N ASP A 643 13.16 53.16 45.41
CA ASP A 643 11.99 52.46 45.93
C ASP A 643 10.74 52.77 45.10
N ARG A 644 10.51 54.04 44.76
CA ARG A 644 9.36 54.43 43.92
C ARG A 644 9.40 53.79 42.53
N VAL A 645 10.55 53.82 41.87
CA VAL A 645 10.74 53.20 40.54
C VAL A 645 10.56 51.68 40.63
N ALA A 646 11.14 51.03 41.64
CA ALA A 646 11.01 49.58 41.81
C ALA A 646 9.55 49.16 42.07
N ARG A 647 8.82 49.89 42.93
CA ARG A 647 7.40 49.61 43.21
C ARG A 647 6.47 49.86 42.03
N LEU A 648 6.77 50.84 41.17
CA LEU A 648 6.00 51.10 39.94
C LEU A 648 6.05 49.91 38.97
N HIS A 649 7.19 49.21 38.94
CA HIS A 649 7.41 48.05 38.08
C HIS A 649 6.82 46.74 38.65
N VAL A 650 6.10 46.79 39.77
CA VAL A 650 5.43 45.63 40.35
C VAL A 650 3.92 45.84 40.29
N LEU A 651 3.24 45.06 39.45
CA LEU A 651 1.78 45.02 39.40
C LEU A 651 1.27 44.05 40.48
N THR A 652 0.27 44.48 41.24
CA THR A 652 -0.29 43.71 42.37
C THR A 652 -1.38 42.72 41.96
N GLU A 653 -1.84 42.79 40.71
CA GLU A 653 -2.80 41.87 40.13
C GLU A 653 -2.15 41.02 39.03
N PRO A 654 -2.51 39.72 38.95
CA PRO A 654 -2.10 38.89 37.83
C PRO A 654 -2.81 39.33 36.55
N ILE A 655 -2.09 39.32 35.44
CA ILE A 655 -2.66 39.62 34.13
C ILE A 655 -3.48 38.40 33.69
N GLN A 656 -4.79 38.46 33.90
CA GLN A 656 -5.72 37.43 33.46
C GLN A 656 -6.62 37.98 32.34
N ASN A 657 -6.68 37.26 31.23
CA ASN A 657 -7.81 37.32 30.31
C ASN A 657 -8.41 35.91 30.19
N GLY A 658 -9.74 35.82 30.13
CA GLY A 658 -10.46 34.56 29.94
C GLY A 658 -10.28 33.97 28.53
N ASN A 659 -9.73 34.75 27.60
CA ASN A 659 -9.35 34.28 26.27
C ASN A 659 -7.86 33.87 26.25
N PRO A 660 -7.55 32.60 25.97
CA PRO A 660 -6.18 32.07 25.98
C PRO A 660 -5.30 32.55 24.80
N ASP A 661 -5.86 33.27 23.83
CA ASP A 661 -5.14 33.85 22.68
C ASP A 661 -4.84 35.35 22.83
N THR A 662 -5.41 36.01 23.83
CA THR A 662 -5.16 37.44 24.12
C THR A 662 -4.44 37.59 25.45
N LEU A 663 -3.30 38.26 25.42
CA LEU A 663 -2.36 38.30 26.54
C LEU A 663 -2.70 39.37 27.57
N PHE A 664 -3.35 40.44 27.12
CA PHE A 664 -3.80 41.56 27.91
C PHE A 664 -5.28 41.83 27.60
N GLY A 665 -5.99 42.50 28.51
CA GLY A 665 -7.30 43.05 28.18
C GLY A 665 -7.15 44.35 27.39
N ASP A 666 -8.04 44.60 26.43
CA ASP A 666 -8.07 45.88 25.70
C ASP A 666 -8.19 47.04 26.69
N ASP A 667 -7.16 47.89 26.71
CA ASP A 667 -7.12 49.14 27.49
C ASP A 667 -7.29 48.92 29.02
N ALA A 668 -6.73 47.82 29.54
CA ALA A 668 -6.82 47.47 30.96
C ALA A 668 -5.84 48.28 31.82
N ASP A 669 -6.33 48.76 32.98
CA ASP A 669 -5.52 49.47 33.97
C ASP A 669 -5.20 48.55 35.16
N TYR A 670 -3.92 48.38 35.47
CA TYR A 670 -3.43 47.50 36.54
C TYR A 670 -2.88 48.31 37.72
N PRO A 671 -3.22 47.96 38.97
CA PRO A 671 -2.66 48.59 40.16
C PRO A 671 -1.18 48.19 40.34
N THR A 672 -0.38 49.15 40.83
CA THR A 672 1.04 48.93 41.14
C THR A 672 1.27 48.89 42.65
N LEU A 673 2.46 48.44 43.07
CA LEU A 673 2.86 48.46 44.47
C LEU A 673 3.20 49.87 44.98
N LEU A 674 3.29 50.87 44.10
CA LEU A 674 3.64 52.24 44.45
C LEU A 674 2.50 52.96 45.17
N SER A 675 1.29 52.92 44.60
CA SER A 675 0.06 53.52 45.16
C SER A 675 -1.18 53.03 44.40
N GLY A 676 -2.36 53.08 45.03
CA GLY A 676 -3.64 52.74 44.37
C GLY A 676 -4.02 53.67 43.20
N ASP A 677 -3.46 54.88 43.16
CA ASP A 677 -3.68 55.87 42.10
C ASP A 677 -2.67 55.74 40.93
N ASP A 678 -1.50 55.15 41.19
CA ASP A 678 -0.45 54.91 40.19
C ASP A 678 -0.74 53.61 39.45
N ARG A 679 -1.56 53.70 38.40
CA ARG A 679 -1.96 52.55 37.57
C ARG A 679 -1.14 52.48 36.30
N ILE A 680 -0.84 51.26 35.87
CA ILE A 680 -0.23 50.97 34.58
C ILE A 680 -1.34 50.58 33.60
N ARG A 681 -1.35 51.22 32.45
CA ARG A 681 -2.21 50.88 31.33
C ARG A 681 -1.44 50.04 30.33
N ILE A 682 -2.01 48.93 29.91
CA ILE A 682 -1.46 48.12 28.81
C ILE A 682 -2.41 48.25 27.62
N LYS A 683 -1.88 48.69 26.49
CA LYS A 683 -2.64 48.98 25.27
C LYS A 683 -2.08 48.19 24.10
N GLU A 684 -2.94 47.60 23.29
CA GLU A 684 -2.57 47.02 22.02
C GLU A 684 -2.41 48.12 20.95
N GLU A 685 -1.23 48.20 20.33
CA GLU A 685 -0.93 49.17 19.26
C GLU A 685 -1.18 48.60 17.86
N SER A 686 -0.97 47.30 17.69
CA SER A 686 -1.23 46.49 16.49
C SER A 686 -1.31 45.03 16.90
N ASP A 687 -1.76 44.13 16.01
CA ASP A 687 -1.82 42.67 16.28
C ASP A 687 -0.56 42.17 17.03
N ASN A 688 -0.76 41.73 18.28
CA ASN A 688 0.28 41.21 19.20
C ASN A 688 1.42 42.18 19.60
N ASN A 689 1.29 43.48 19.37
CA ASN A 689 2.21 44.50 19.90
C ASN A 689 1.53 45.33 20.99
N TYR A 690 2.14 45.33 22.17
CA TYR A 690 1.61 46.01 23.34
C TYR A 690 2.54 47.13 23.82
N ALA A 691 1.95 48.22 24.26
CA ALA A 691 2.60 49.32 24.95
C ALA A 691 2.11 49.41 26.39
N VAL A 692 3.03 49.75 27.30
CA VAL A 692 2.80 49.93 28.72
C VAL A 692 2.97 51.40 29.04
N GLU A 693 1.95 52.02 29.62
CA GLU A 693 1.91 53.45 29.92
C GLU A 693 1.52 53.70 31.38
N VAL A 694 2.06 54.76 31.99
CA VAL A 694 1.62 55.20 33.32
C VAL A 694 0.34 56.05 33.20
N LYS A 695 -0.78 55.58 33.78
CA LYS A 695 -2.11 56.19 33.65
C LYS A 695 -2.15 57.60 34.28
N GLY A 696 -2.76 58.56 33.57
CA GLY A 696 -2.98 59.93 34.07
C GLY A 696 -2.03 60.99 33.51
N ALA A 697 -1.18 60.66 32.54
CA ALA A 697 -0.40 61.59 31.74
C ALA A 697 -1.23 62.13 30.55
N TRP A 698 -2.26 62.94 30.81
CA TRP A 698 -3.01 63.61 29.74
C TRP A 698 -2.17 64.76 29.17
N GLY A 699 -1.62 64.57 27.97
CA GLY A 699 -0.82 65.60 27.26
C GLY A 699 0.42 65.08 26.50
N GLY A 700 0.77 63.79 26.61
CA GLY A 700 1.91 63.21 25.88
C GLY A 700 3.24 63.13 26.66
N ASP A 701 3.27 63.49 27.94
CA ASP A 701 4.49 63.54 28.77
C ASP A 701 4.68 62.34 29.73
N GLY A 702 3.94 61.23 29.53
CA GLY A 702 4.09 60.01 30.33
C GLY A 702 5.21 59.09 29.80
N SER A 703 5.86 58.33 30.68
CA SER A 703 6.78 57.26 30.23
C SER A 703 5.95 56.10 29.64
N SER A 704 6.14 55.84 28.35
CA SER A 704 5.63 54.66 27.65
C SER A 704 6.77 53.69 27.37
N ALA A 705 6.48 52.40 27.41
CA ALA A 705 7.44 51.35 27.11
C ALA A 705 6.80 50.28 26.24
N ARG A 706 7.51 49.83 25.21
CA ARG A 706 7.03 48.74 24.35
C ARG A 706 7.31 47.40 25.01
N VAL A 707 6.34 46.50 24.96
CA VAL A 707 6.49 45.11 25.41
C VAL A 707 7.37 44.35 24.42
N LEU A 708 8.41 43.70 24.95
CA LEU A 708 9.36 42.87 24.20
C LEU A 708 9.05 41.37 24.32
N GLY A 709 8.32 40.99 25.36
CA GLY A 709 7.91 39.62 25.62
C GLY A 709 7.31 39.49 27.01
N TYR A 710 6.67 38.36 27.27
CA TYR A 710 6.06 38.05 28.56
C TYR A 710 6.27 36.57 28.90
N GLY A 711 6.22 36.24 30.19
CA GLY A 711 6.28 34.87 30.67
C GLY A 711 5.47 34.74 31.95
N ARG A 712 4.68 33.67 32.06
CA ARG A 712 3.84 33.42 33.23
C ARG A 712 4.56 32.51 34.22
N THR A 713 4.39 32.78 35.51
CA THR A 713 4.91 31.94 36.59
C THR A 713 3.88 30.89 37.02
N THR A 714 4.33 29.79 37.63
CA THR A 714 3.47 28.66 38.02
C THR A 714 2.45 29.03 39.12
N ASP A 715 2.70 30.08 39.90
CA ASP A 715 1.81 30.56 40.97
C ASP A 715 0.71 31.52 40.47
N GLY A 716 0.75 31.90 39.19
CA GLY A 716 -0.21 32.81 38.55
C GLY A 716 0.27 34.26 38.41
N GLY A 717 1.49 34.59 38.85
CA GLY A 717 2.16 35.85 38.52
C GLY A 717 2.75 35.87 37.10
N GLY A 718 3.63 36.84 36.83
CA GLY A 718 4.27 36.94 35.52
C GLY A 718 5.42 37.93 35.44
N VAL A 719 6.09 37.93 34.29
CA VAL A 719 7.15 38.87 33.92
C VAL A 719 6.82 39.40 32.54
N ILE A 720 6.76 40.73 32.39
CA ILE A 720 6.68 41.42 31.10
C ILE A 720 7.99 42.15 30.89
N GLN A 721 8.74 41.79 29.85
CA GLN A 721 9.92 42.50 29.47
C GLN A 721 9.55 43.75 28.65
N VAL A 722 10.10 44.91 29.01
CA VAL A 722 9.84 46.19 28.34
C VAL A 722 11.14 46.85 27.87
N ASP A 723 11.06 47.77 26.91
CA ASP A 723 12.24 48.41 26.31
C ASP A 723 12.68 49.73 26.97
N THR A 724 11.91 50.22 27.94
CA THR A 724 12.11 51.51 28.60
C THR A 724 11.84 51.39 30.10
N VAL A 725 12.62 52.09 30.93
CA VAL A 725 12.39 52.16 32.38
C VAL A 725 11.24 53.12 32.65
N LEU A 726 10.18 52.64 33.29
CA LEU A 726 9.02 53.47 33.65
C LEU A 726 9.34 54.35 34.85
N VAL A 727 8.87 55.60 34.82
CA VAL A 727 9.13 56.61 35.85
C VAL A 727 7.81 57.20 36.35
N PRO A 728 7.63 57.40 37.68
CA PRO A 728 6.43 58.02 38.24
C PRO A 728 6.18 59.45 37.73
N LYS A 729 4.90 59.82 37.64
CA LYS A 729 4.36 61.06 37.05
C LYS A 729 4.90 62.39 37.60
N ASN A 730 5.53 62.40 38.78
CA ASN A 730 5.93 63.63 39.49
C ASN A 730 7.43 63.69 39.87
N ASP A 731 8.28 62.91 39.20
CA ASP A 731 9.71 62.91 39.51
C ASP A 731 10.47 63.92 38.64
N GLU A 732 10.48 65.20 39.04
CA GLU A 732 11.19 66.31 38.34
C GLU A 732 12.68 66.00 38.08
N SER A 733 13.25 65.06 38.84
CA SER A 733 14.65 64.64 38.82
C SER A 733 15.02 63.71 37.64
N PHE A 734 14.05 63.24 36.84
CA PHE A 734 14.27 62.48 35.60
C PHE A 734 14.18 63.30 34.31
N THR A 735 13.87 64.59 34.41
CA THR A 735 13.99 65.48 33.25
C THR A 735 15.48 65.59 32.89
N PRO A 736 15.92 65.24 31.67
CA PRO A 736 17.25 65.62 31.22
C PRO A 736 17.29 67.14 31.33
N SER A 737 18.31 67.72 31.96
CA SER A 737 18.44 69.15 32.24
C SER A 737 18.01 69.98 31.03
N GLN A 738 16.73 70.34 30.98
CA GLN A 738 16.16 71.19 29.95
C GLN A 738 16.79 72.55 30.19
N GLY A 739 17.26 73.16 29.11
CA GLY A 739 17.88 74.47 29.13
C GLY A 739 17.00 75.53 29.82
N LEU A 740 17.64 76.69 30.04
CA LEU A 740 17.08 77.89 30.67
C LEU A 740 15.54 77.99 30.55
N ARG A 741 14.86 78.14 31.69
CA ARG A 741 13.40 78.27 31.78
C ARG A 741 12.90 79.39 30.85
N TRP A 742 11.68 79.31 30.33
CA TRP A 742 11.18 80.29 29.35
C TRP A 742 11.24 81.75 29.86
N TRP A 743 11.07 82.00 31.16
CA TRP A 743 11.26 83.33 31.75
C TRP A 743 12.75 83.76 31.81
N GLN A 744 13.69 82.81 31.92
CA GLN A 744 15.13 83.07 31.81
C GLN A 744 15.53 83.35 30.36
N ILE A 745 14.94 82.65 29.39
CA ILE A 745 15.05 82.98 27.96
C ILE A 745 14.49 84.38 27.71
N LEU A 746 13.33 84.70 28.29
CA LEU A 746 12.71 86.02 28.17
C LEU A 746 13.60 87.13 28.77
N LEU A 747 14.27 86.88 29.90
CA LEU A 747 15.27 87.79 30.48
C LEU A 747 16.52 87.94 29.61
N ILE A 748 17.01 86.86 28.99
CA ILE A 748 18.15 86.91 28.06
C ILE A 748 17.76 87.67 26.79
N VAL A 749 16.56 87.46 26.25
CA VAL A 749 16.04 88.18 25.08
C VAL A 749 15.84 89.66 25.40
N ILE A 750 15.24 90.00 26.54
CA ILE A 750 15.10 91.39 27.00
C ILE A 750 16.49 92.04 27.21
N GLY A 751 17.41 91.34 27.87
CA GLY A 751 18.78 91.80 28.07
C GLY A 751 19.53 92.02 26.75
N SER A 752 19.30 91.15 25.76
CA SER A 752 19.87 91.27 24.41
C SER A 752 19.28 92.44 23.65
N ILE A 753 17.97 92.68 23.75
CA ILE A 753 17.29 93.83 23.13
C ILE A 753 17.77 95.14 23.76
N ILE A 754 17.90 95.21 25.08
CA ILE A 754 18.43 96.38 25.78
C ILE A 754 19.90 96.61 25.40
N GLY A 755 20.71 95.56 25.33
CA GLY A 755 22.10 95.62 24.88
C GLY A 755 22.23 96.12 23.44
N LEU A 756 21.37 95.64 22.54
CA LEU A 756 21.34 96.09 21.14
C LEU A 756 20.90 97.56 21.03
N MET A 757 19.90 97.99 21.83
CA MET A 757 19.48 99.39 21.88
C MET A 757 20.61 100.30 22.36
N LEU A 758 21.33 99.92 23.42
CA LEU A 758 22.48 100.68 23.92
C LEU A 758 23.61 100.74 22.89
N LEU A 759 23.84 99.66 22.14
CA LEU A 759 24.84 99.61 21.08
C LEU A 759 24.46 100.50 19.89
N VAL A 760 23.18 100.56 19.50
CA VAL A 760 22.67 101.49 18.48
C VAL A 760 22.80 102.94 18.95
N VAL A 761 22.52 103.24 20.22
CA VAL A 761 22.73 104.59 20.80
C VAL A 761 24.21 104.96 20.80
N LEU A 762 25.11 104.04 21.16
CA LEU A 762 26.57 104.26 21.11
C LEU A 762 27.07 104.47 19.68
N ILE A 763 26.58 103.70 18.70
CA ILE A 763 26.91 103.88 17.29
C ILE A 763 26.36 105.21 16.78
N PHE A 764 25.14 105.60 17.16
CA PHE A 764 24.55 106.89 16.77
C PHE A 764 25.33 108.08 17.34
N TYR A 765 25.71 108.03 18.62
CA TYR A 765 26.54 109.08 19.23
C TYR A 765 27.98 109.07 18.72
N GLY A 766 28.56 107.91 18.43
CA GLY A 766 29.86 107.78 17.79
C GLY A 766 29.87 108.33 16.36
N TRP A 767 28.82 108.03 15.58
CA TRP A 767 28.61 108.58 14.24
C TRP A 767 28.36 110.10 14.27
N LYS A 768 27.53 110.59 15.19
CA LYS A 768 27.27 112.02 15.39
C LYS A 768 28.53 112.79 15.83
N TRP A 769 29.35 112.20 16.69
CA TRP A 769 30.65 112.76 17.08
C TRP A 769 31.65 112.78 15.91
N TRP A 770 31.66 111.74 15.09
CA TRP A 770 32.47 111.66 13.88
C TRP A 770 32.02 112.66 12.79
N GLN A 771 30.72 112.83 12.60
CA GLN A 771 30.14 113.80 11.65
C GLN A 771 30.44 115.25 12.09
N ASN A 772 30.26 115.57 13.36
CA ASN A 772 30.62 116.89 13.92
C ASN A 772 32.12 117.20 13.80
N ARG A 773 33.00 116.18 13.64
CA ARG A 773 34.44 116.38 13.38
C ARG A 773 34.79 116.54 11.90
N ARG A 774 33.95 116.09 10.97
CA ARG A 774 34.20 116.19 9.51
C ARG A 774 33.67 117.47 8.87
N GLU A 775 32.64 118.10 9.44
CA GLU A 775 31.98 119.27 8.84
C GLU A 775 32.37 120.63 9.47
N GLY A 776 33.44 120.67 10.28
CA GLY A 776 33.88 121.88 11.00
C GLY A 776 35.28 122.40 10.68
N TYR A 777 35.95 121.91 9.64
CA TYR A 777 37.20 122.50 9.11
C TYR A 777 37.01 122.84 7.63
N ILE A 778 36.39 123.99 7.37
CA ILE A 778 36.62 124.76 6.14
C ILE A 778 37.82 125.66 6.44
N ALA A 779 38.92 125.43 5.72
CA ALA A 779 40.14 126.21 5.80
C ALA A 779 40.04 127.48 4.93
N LEU A 780 40.38 128.61 5.56
CA LEU A 780 41.27 129.70 5.08
C LEU A 780 41.22 130.16 3.61
N GLY A 781 41.04 131.47 3.40
CA GLY A 781 41.62 132.14 2.23
C GLY A 781 40.99 133.50 1.88
N ASP A 782 41.75 134.56 2.15
CA ASP A 782 41.63 135.98 1.78
C ASP A 782 40.85 136.37 0.51
N ASN A 783 40.15 137.51 0.58
CA ASN A 783 40.29 138.62 -0.39
C ASN A 783 39.56 139.91 0.08
N HIS A 784 40.36 141.00 0.17
CA HIS A 784 40.03 142.43 0.19
C HIS A 784 39.38 143.09 1.42
#